data_AF-A0AAE0UAD8-F1
#
_entry.id   AF-A0AAE0UAD8-F1
#
_cell.length_a   1.000
_cell.length_b   1.000
_cell.length_c   1.000
_cell.angle_alpha   90.00
_cell.angle_beta   90.00
_cell.angle_gamma   90.00
#
_symmetry.space_group_name_H-M   'P 1'
#
loop_
_entity.id
_entity.type
_entity.pdbx_description
1 polymer ?
#
loop_
_entity_poly.entity_id
_entity_poly.type
_entity_poly.pdbx_seq_one_letter_code
_entity_poly.pdbx_strand_id
1 'polypeptide(L)'
;MEGIKQTFQRCKAQNRAALVTYVTAGFPLPEQTPDVLLAMEKGGADVIELGVPFTDPIADGPTIQTANTIALQHGVTIQSTLQMVRDARQRGLKAPVLLMGYYNPLLSYGEERLLTDCKEAGVNGFIIVDLPPEEAVSFRQLCSRGGLSYVPLIAPATSDARMRVLCQLADSFIYVVSRQGVTGASGTLNANLPELLARVKKYSGDKPAAVGFGVSTHEHFTSVGAIADGVVVGSMIITTLQKAAKGEEPQAVQEYCSYLCGRNFEDSTHELNMGDALEAAKEPTGTATVDSVITEADIDSQLAALHGTIPKRFGEFGGQYVPEALMDCLSELEEGFNKIKDDPAFWEEYRSYYPWMGRPGHLHKAERLTEHAGGANIWLKREDLNHTGSHKINNALGQLLLARRLGKKKIIAETGAGQHGVATATVCAKFGMECTVFMGAEDVRRQALNVFRMKLLGAKVVAVEAGSRTLRDAVNEALRYWVVNLADTHYIIGSAIGPHPFPTIVRTFQSVIGNETKQQMLEKRGKLPDAVVACVGGGSNAVGMFYPFSNDPSVKLLGVEAGGDGVDTPRHSATLTAGSKGVLHGVRTYILQNQFGQIEDTHSVSAGLDYPGVGPELSHWKDTERAKYIAATDAQAFEGFRLMSQLEGIIPALESSHGIWGAIELSKTMKKDEDVVICLSGRGDKDVQQVADELPTIGPKIGWDLRF
;
A
#
# COMPACT_ATOMS: atom_id res chain seq x y z
N MET A 1 -15.58 16.88 18.00
CA MET A 1 -16.84 16.19 17.65
C MET A 1 -18.05 17.13 17.57
N GLU A 2 -18.45 17.81 18.66
CA GLU A 2 -19.74 18.54 18.71
C GLU A 2 -19.87 19.67 17.67
N GLY A 3 -18.80 20.43 17.44
CA GLY A 3 -18.80 21.49 16.42
C GLY A 3 -19.15 20.98 15.00
N ILE A 4 -18.77 19.74 14.66
CA ILE A 4 -19.11 19.14 13.35
C ILE A 4 -20.61 18.85 13.29
N LYS A 5 -21.18 18.25 14.34
CA LYS A 5 -22.61 17.94 14.42
C LYS A 5 -23.46 19.20 14.31
N GLN A 6 -23.08 20.24 15.07
CA GLN A 6 -23.75 21.55 15.03
C GLN A 6 -23.67 22.20 13.65
N THR A 7 -22.53 22.09 12.96
CA THR A 7 -22.38 22.57 11.59
C THR A 7 -23.39 21.91 10.65
N PHE A 8 -23.48 20.57 10.61
CA PHE A 8 -24.43 19.90 9.73
C PHE A 8 -25.89 20.19 10.11
N GLN A 9 -26.21 20.28 11.40
CA GLN A 9 -27.54 20.69 11.87
C GLN A 9 -27.90 22.10 11.41
N ARG A 10 -26.96 23.06 11.49
CA ARG A 10 -27.15 24.44 11.01
C ARG A 10 -27.37 24.48 9.50
N CYS A 11 -26.56 23.77 8.71
CA CYS A 11 -26.72 23.70 7.26
C CYS A 11 -28.09 23.13 6.88
N LYS A 12 -28.50 22.04 7.56
CA LYS A 12 -29.83 21.43 7.39
C LYS A 12 -30.95 22.41 7.74
N ALA A 13 -30.83 23.16 8.85
CA ALA A 13 -31.82 24.18 9.23
C ALA A 13 -31.90 25.34 8.22
N GLN A 14 -30.80 25.63 7.52
CA GLN A 14 -30.72 26.61 6.43
C GLN A 14 -31.11 26.04 5.07
N ASN A 15 -31.57 24.77 5.01
CA ASN A 15 -31.93 24.06 3.79
C ASN A 15 -30.83 24.07 2.71
N ARG A 16 -29.58 23.89 3.14
CA ARG A 16 -28.40 23.81 2.25
C ARG A 16 -27.49 22.67 2.66
N ALA A 17 -26.72 22.15 1.70
CA ALA A 17 -25.62 21.25 1.99
C ALA A 17 -24.45 22.00 2.66
N ALA A 18 -23.72 21.32 3.54
CA ALA A 18 -22.47 21.83 4.09
C ALA A 18 -21.36 21.81 3.03
N LEU A 19 -20.55 22.87 2.94
CA LEU A 19 -19.32 22.86 2.13
C LEU A 19 -18.16 22.30 2.97
N VAL A 20 -17.64 21.14 2.57
CA VAL A 20 -16.45 20.52 3.17
C VAL A 20 -15.27 20.74 2.22
N THR A 21 -14.24 21.46 2.66
CA THR A 21 -13.08 21.81 1.82
C THR A 21 -11.84 21.04 2.22
N TYR A 22 -10.98 20.67 1.27
CA TYR A 22 -9.69 20.02 1.55
C TYR A 22 -8.50 20.87 1.09
N VAL A 23 -7.42 20.89 1.90
CA VAL A 23 -6.08 21.38 1.51
C VAL A 23 -4.99 20.55 2.18
N THR A 24 -3.88 20.30 1.49
CA THR A 24 -2.67 19.70 2.07
C THR A 24 -1.94 20.72 2.96
N ALA A 25 -1.64 20.35 4.21
CA ALA A 25 -0.87 21.19 5.11
C ALA A 25 0.49 21.53 4.52
N GLY A 26 0.88 22.80 4.58
CA GLY A 26 2.13 23.30 4.02
C GLY A 26 2.16 23.49 2.51
N PHE A 27 1.00 23.41 1.85
CA PHE A 27 0.85 23.74 0.45
C PHE A 27 0.10 25.07 0.24
N PRO A 28 0.61 26.00 -0.58
CA PRO A 28 1.89 25.92 -1.30
C PRO A 28 3.10 26.18 -0.41
N LEU A 29 2.94 26.92 0.70
CA LEU A 29 3.97 27.15 1.71
C LEU A 29 3.43 26.88 3.14
N PRO A 30 4.26 26.39 4.08
CA PRO A 30 3.91 26.21 5.50
C PRO A 30 3.25 27.44 6.14
N GLU A 31 3.88 28.60 6.00
CA GLU A 31 3.45 29.85 6.62
C GLU A 31 2.11 30.37 6.09
N GLN A 32 1.70 29.97 4.88
CA GLN A 32 0.45 30.38 4.27
C GLN A 32 -0.73 29.48 4.65
N THR A 33 -0.48 28.29 5.21
CA THR A 33 -1.56 27.34 5.56
C THR A 33 -2.62 27.99 6.48
N PRO A 34 -2.26 28.72 7.55
CA PRO A 34 -3.26 29.41 8.37
C PRO A 34 -4.11 30.43 7.60
N ASP A 35 -3.51 31.17 6.66
CA ASP A 35 -4.22 32.14 5.80
C ASP A 35 -5.21 31.43 4.88
N VAL A 36 -4.80 30.31 4.28
CA VAL A 36 -5.65 29.50 3.40
C VAL A 36 -6.84 28.94 4.18
N LEU A 37 -6.64 28.46 5.41
CA LEU A 37 -7.75 27.96 6.25
C LEU A 37 -8.78 29.06 6.56
N LEU A 38 -8.30 30.26 6.93
CA LEU A 38 -9.17 31.41 7.19
C LEU A 38 -9.90 31.87 5.92
N ALA A 39 -9.21 31.85 4.78
CA ALA A 39 -9.79 32.19 3.48
C ALA A 39 -10.91 31.20 3.07
N MET A 40 -10.71 29.90 3.29
CA MET A 40 -11.75 28.89 3.08
C MET A 40 -12.99 29.18 3.93
N GLU A 41 -12.81 29.43 5.22
CA GLU A 41 -13.92 29.77 6.13
C GLU A 41 -14.66 31.01 5.66
N LYS A 42 -13.94 32.10 5.35
CA LYS A 42 -14.52 33.34 4.82
C LYS A 42 -15.29 33.10 3.52
N GLY A 43 -14.76 32.23 2.65
CA GLY A 43 -15.40 31.83 1.41
C GLY A 43 -16.63 30.93 1.59
N GLY A 44 -16.88 30.44 2.81
CA GLY A 44 -18.08 29.68 3.15
C GLY A 44 -17.85 28.21 3.48
N ALA A 45 -16.61 27.76 3.66
CA ALA A 45 -16.32 26.42 4.15
C ALA A 45 -16.94 26.22 5.54
N ASP A 46 -17.73 25.15 5.67
CA ASP A 46 -18.40 24.77 6.90
C ASP A 46 -17.56 23.79 7.72
N VAL A 47 -16.76 22.96 7.06
CA VAL A 47 -15.79 22.02 7.63
C VAL A 47 -14.54 22.03 6.75
N ILE A 48 -13.36 21.98 7.35
CA ILE A 48 -12.09 21.95 6.62
C ILE A 48 -11.33 20.67 6.93
N GLU A 49 -10.99 19.92 5.88
CA GLU A 49 -10.08 18.79 5.88
C GLU A 49 -8.66 19.31 5.64
N LEU A 50 -7.79 19.15 6.63
CA LEU A 50 -6.38 19.48 6.53
C LEU A 50 -5.59 18.19 6.30
N GLY A 51 -5.09 18.02 5.09
CA GLY A 51 -4.32 16.89 4.64
C GLY A 51 -2.94 16.82 5.30
N VAL A 52 -2.68 15.76 6.05
CA VAL A 52 -1.33 15.43 6.54
C VAL A 52 -0.56 14.80 5.38
N PRO A 53 0.54 15.41 4.91
CA PRO A 53 1.24 14.91 3.74
C PRO A 53 1.91 13.56 4.03
N PHE A 54 1.87 12.66 3.05
CA PHE A 54 2.47 11.34 3.12
C PHE A 54 3.19 11.03 1.80
N THR A 55 4.33 10.32 1.86
CA THR A 55 5.13 9.93 0.70
C THR A 55 4.41 8.95 -0.23
N ASP A 56 3.57 8.06 0.32
CA ASP A 56 2.97 6.95 -0.42
C ASP A 56 1.43 6.93 -0.38
N PRO A 57 0.76 7.99 -0.85
CA PRO A 57 -0.68 8.12 -0.70
C PRO A 57 -1.45 7.33 -1.79
N ILE A 58 -1.88 6.11 -1.48
CA ILE A 58 -2.49 5.19 -2.47
C ILE A 58 -3.83 5.64 -3.08
N ALA A 59 -4.61 6.48 -2.39
CA ALA A 59 -5.91 6.98 -2.88
C ALA A 59 -5.83 8.33 -3.60
N ASP A 60 -4.75 9.08 -3.38
CA ASP A 60 -4.67 10.48 -3.81
C ASP A 60 -4.46 10.57 -5.32
N GLY A 61 -5.21 11.48 -5.97
CA GLY A 61 -4.96 11.81 -7.37
C GLY A 61 -3.66 12.61 -7.57
N PRO A 62 -3.17 12.75 -8.82
CA PRO A 62 -1.89 13.41 -9.12
C PRO A 62 -1.76 14.83 -8.56
N THR A 63 -2.87 15.58 -8.50
CA THR A 63 -2.93 16.94 -7.94
C THR A 63 -2.57 16.96 -6.46
N ILE A 64 -3.14 16.06 -5.66
CA ILE A 64 -2.90 16.00 -4.21
C ILE A 64 -1.52 15.37 -3.95
N GLN A 65 -1.10 14.37 -4.74
CA GLN A 65 0.26 13.83 -4.69
C GLN A 65 1.32 14.92 -4.87
N THR A 66 1.12 15.80 -5.87
CA THR A 66 2.02 16.95 -6.10
C THR A 66 2.06 17.87 -4.88
N ALA A 67 0.91 18.16 -4.27
CA ALA A 67 0.85 18.99 -3.07
C ALA A 67 1.55 18.34 -1.87
N ASN A 68 1.38 17.03 -1.67
CA ASN A 68 2.08 16.26 -0.63
C ASN A 68 3.59 16.31 -0.83
N THR A 69 4.08 16.10 -2.06
CA THR A 69 5.52 16.18 -2.37
C THR A 69 6.09 17.56 -2.03
N ILE A 70 5.41 18.64 -2.42
CA ILE A 70 5.85 20.02 -2.13
C ILE A 70 5.85 20.28 -0.61
N ALA A 71 4.80 19.86 0.10
CA ALA A 71 4.73 19.98 1.55
C ALA A 71 5.85 19.22 2.26
N LEU A 72 6.16 17.99 1.83
CA LEU A 72 7.26 17.18 2.38
C LEU A 72 8.63 17.80 2.10
N GLN A 73 8.83 18.41 0.92
CA GLN A 73 10.06 19.16 0.61
C GLN A 73 10.24 20.37 1.54
N HIS A 74 9.16 20.96 2.05
CA HIS A 74 9.19 21.99 3.08
C HIS A 74 9.33 21.45 4.51
N GLY A 75 9.54 20.13 4.69
CA GLY A 75 9.71 19.51 6.00
C GLY A 75 8.44 19.48 6.85
N VAL A 76 7.26 19.46 6.22
CA VAL A 76 5.98 19.40 6.92
C VAL A 76 5.85 18.06 7.66
N THR A 77 5.44 18.15 8.92
CA THR A 77 5.25 17.03 9.85
C THR A 77 3.88 17.14 10.51
N ILE A 78 3.47 16.14 11.30
CA ILE A 78 2.28 16.26 12.15
C ILE A 78 2.45 17.41 13.14
N GLN A 79 3.63 17.57 13.75
CA GLN A 79 3.89 18.67 14.69
C GLN A 79 3.67 20.04 14.04
N SER A 80 4.23 20.27 12.85
CA SER A 80 4.07 21.55 12.17
C SER A 80 2.65 21.73 11.62
N THR A 81 1.98 20.67 11.19
CA THR A 81 0.55 20.69 10.83
C THR A 81 -0.31 21.15 11.99
N LEU A 82 -0.09 20.59 13.19
CA LEU A 82 -0.80 21.01 14.40
C LEU A 82 -0.48 22.46 14.79
N GLN A 83 0.75 22.91 14.56
CA GLN A 83 1.10 24.32 14.76
C GLN A 83 0.34 25.25 13.81
N MET A 84 0.20 24.89 12.53
CA MET A 84 -0.60 25.66 11.57
C MET A 84 -2.06 25.76 12.00
N VAL A 85 -2.63 24.69 12.59
CA VAL A 85 -3.99 24.73 13.16
C VAL A 85 -4.05 25.70 14.34
N ARG A 86 -3.08 25.65 15.28
CA ARG A 86 -3.02 26.60 16.41
C ARG A 86 -2.95 28.04 15.94
N ASP A 87 -2.12 28.33 14.96
CA ASP A 87 -1.95 29.67 14.41
C ASP A 87 -3.26 30.16 13.75
N ALA A 88 -3.95 29.30 13.00
CA ALA A 88 -5.24 29.62 12.42
C ALA A 88 -6.32 29.86 13.49
N ARG A 89 -6.35 29.05 14.56
CA ARG A 89 -7.27 29.22 15.69
C ARG A 89 -7.02 30.52 16.44
N GLN A 90 -5.76 30.88 16.72
CA GLN A 90 -5.39 32.16 17.35
C GLN A 90 -5.85 33.36 16.52
N ARG A 91 -5.90 33.20 15.20
CA ARG A 91 -6.34 34.22 14.24
C ARG A 91 -7.84 34.20 13.96
N GLY A 92 -8.60 33.37 14.68
CA GLY A 92 -10.06 33.40 14.69
C GLY A 92 -10.76 32.35 13.84
N LEU A 93 -10.07 31.33 13.34
CA LEU A 93 -10.70 30.22 12.61
C LEU A 93 -11.72 29.51 13.51
N LYS A 94 -13.01 29.46 13.13
CA LYS A 94 -14.08 28.80 13.89
C LYS A 94 -14.55 27.49 13.25
N ALA A 95 -14.37 27.33 11.94
CA ALA A 95 -14.77 26.16 11.17
C ALA A 95 -14.10 24.90 11.77
N PRO A 96 -14.85 23.81 12.00
CA PRO A 96 -14.26 22.55 12.41
C PRO A 96 -13.17 22.08 11.45
N VAL A 97 -12.02 21.66 11.99
CA VAL A 97 -10.88 21.13 11.23
C VAL A 97 -10.77 19.63 11.47
N LEU A 98 -10.71 18.84 10.40
CA LEU A 98 -10.43 17.41 10.42
C LEU A 98 -9.01 17.18 9.90
N LEU A 99 -8.21 16.38 10.58
CA LEU A 99 -6.99 15.87 9.95
C LEU A 99 -7.35 14.72 9.01
N MET A 100 -6.97 14.85 7.75
CA MET A 100 -7.15 13.80 6.75
C MET A 100 -5.79 13.24 6.35
N GLY A 101 -5.63 11.92 6.28
CA GLY A 101 -4.35 11.33 5.88
C GLY A 101 -4.33 9.81 5.93
N TYR A 102 -3.13 9.25 5.88
CA TYR A 102 -2.87 7.82 5.92
C TYR A 102 -2.41 7.39 7.31
N TYR A 103 -2.61 6.13 7.67
CA TYR A 103 -2.39 5.67 9.03
C TYR A 103 -0.91 5.69 9.44
N ASN A 104 0.03 5.49 8.51
CA ASN A 104 1.44 5.32 8.87
C ASN A 104 2.09 6.53 9.58
N PRO A 105 1.98 7.78 9.09
CA PRO A 105 2.46 8.94 9.84
C PRO A 105 1.83 9.09 11.22
N LEU A 106 0.53 8.79 11.35
CA LEU A 106 -0.22 8.87 12.61
C LEU A 106 0.25 7.80 13.61
N LEU A 107 0.47 6.57 13.12
CA LEU A 107 1.02 5.47 13.90
C LEU A 107 2.44 5.79 14.40
N SER A 108 3.29 6.36 13.55
CA SER A 108 4.66 6.77 13.90
C SER A 108 4.69 7.89 14.94
N TYR A 109 3.72 8.80 14.92
CA TYR A 109 3.57 9.85 15.93
C TYR A 109 3.17 9.30 17.32
N GLY A 110 2.48 8.15 17.33
CA GLY A 110 1.84 7.55 18.49
C GLY A 110 0.41 8.05 18.68
N GLU A 111 -0.54 7.13 18.71
CA GLU A 111 -1.97 7.46 18.70
C GLU A 111 -2.38 8.29 19.93
N GLU A 112 -2.08 7.85 21.16
CA GLU A 112 -2.49 8.59 22.36
C GLU A 112 -1.95 10.02 22.40
N ARG A 113 -0.68 10.19 21.99
CA ARG A 113 -0.05 11.51 21.86
C ARG A 113 -0.74 12.33 20.77
N LEU A 114 -1.01 11.74 19.61
CA LEU A 114 -1.71 12.39 18.50
C LEU A 114 -3.05 12.94 18.95
N LEU A 115 -3.89 12.14 19.62
CA LEU A 115 -5.21 12.57 20.07
C LEU A 115 -5.12 13.73 21.07
N THR A 116 -4.16 13.69 21.99
CA THR A 116 -3.93 14.76 22.97
C THR A 116 -3.52 16.06 22.27
N ASP A 117 -2.48 16.01 21.44
CA ASP A 117 -1.93 17.19 20.76
C ASP A 117 -2.94 17.78 19.75
N CYS A 118 -3.74 16.94 19.09
CA CYS A 118 -4.83 17.37 18.20
C CYS A 118 -5.90 18.14 18.95
N LYS A 119 -6.34 17.63 20.11
CA LYS A 119 -7.34 18.30 20.93
C LYS A 119 -6.85 19.68 21.38
N GLU A 120 -5.60 19.76 21.85
CA GLU A 120 -4.98 21.02 22.27
C GLU A 120 -4.81 22.00 21.11
N ALA A 121 -4.51 21.51 19.91
CA ALA A 121 -4.40 22.35 18.71
C ALA A 121 -5.75 22.88 18.21
N GLY A 122 -6.88 22.29 18.64
CA GLY A 122 -8.22 22.64 18.18
C GLY A 122 -8.66 21.91 16.91
N VAL A 123 -8.08 20.73 16.64
CA VAL A 123 -8.58 19.75 15.68
C VAL A 123 -9.88 19.12 16.23
N ASN A 124 -10.81 18.76 15.35
CA ASN A 124 -12.14 18.28 15.73
C ASN A 124 -12.37 16.80 15.43
N GLY A 125 -11.50 16.17 14.65
CA GLY A 125 -11.59 14.76 14.27
C GLY A 125 -10.62 14.34 13.17
N PHE A 126 -10.82 13.12 12.66
CA PHE A 126 -9.96 12.47 11.69
C PHE A 126 -10.74 11.81 10.57
N ILE A 127 -10.15 11.83 9.38
CA ILE A 127 -10.45 10.93 8.25
C ILE A 127 -9.15 10.17 7.96
N ILE A 128 -9.10 8.88 8.27
CA ILE A 128 -7.93 8.04 7.97
C ILE A 128 -8.28 7.14 6.80
N VAL A 129 -7.66 7.42 5.65
CA VAL A 129 -8.07 6.93 4.33
C VAL A 129 -7.96 5.42 4.22
N ASP A 130 -6.96 4.83 4.88
CA ASP A 130 -6.54 3.45 4.74
C ASP A 130 -6.70 2.63 6.04
N LEU A 131 -7.43 3.14 7.04
CA LEU A 131 -7.62 2.44 8.31
C LEU A 131 -8.74 1.39 8.18
N PRO A 132 -8.44 0.08 8.33
CA PRO A 132 -9.47 -0.94 8.26
C PRO A 132 -10.40 -0.86 9.49
N PRO A 133 -11.69 -1.23 9.38
CA PRO A 133 -12.67 -1.15 10.45
C PRO A 133 -12.22 -1.79 11.76
N GLU A 134 -11.51 -2.92 11.68
CA GLU A 134 -10.98 -3.66 12.82
C GLU A 134 -10.00 -2.81 13.65
N GLU A 135 -9.18 -1.99 13.00
CA GLU A 135 -8.29 -1.05 13.69
C GLU A 135 -9.03 0.25 14.04
N ALA A 136 -10.01 0.63 13.24
CA ALA A 136 -10.83 1.80 13.46
C ALA A 136 -11.66 1.72 14.75
N VAL A 137 -12.08 0.52 15.20
CA VAL A 137 -12.74 0.36 16.51
C VAL A 137 -11.86 0.93 17.63
N SER A 138 -10.63 0.45 17.73
CA SER A 138 -9.65 0.87 18.74
C SER A 138 -9.30 2.36 18.62
N PHE A 139 -9.04 2.84 17.40
CA PHE A 139 -8.73 4.25 17.16
C PHE A 139 -9.91 5.17 17.51
N ARG A 140 -11.14 4.77 17.17
CA ARG A 140 -12.36 5.53 17.46
C ARG A 140 -12.64 5.63 18.95
N GLN A 141 -12.28 4.63 19.75
CA GLN A 141 -12.33 4.73 21.22
C GLN A 141 -11.40 5.82 21.75
N LEU A 142 -10.18 5.90 21.21
CA LEU A 142 -9.23 6.98 21.53
C LEU A 142 -9.79 8.35 21.13
N CYS A 143 -10.37 8.48 19.93
CA CYS A 143 -11.04 9.70 19.49
C CYS A 143 -12.17 10.11 20.45
N SER A 144 -13.04 9.16 20.82
CA SER A 144 -14.17 9.38 21.71
C SER A 144 -13.74 9.89 23.09
N ARG A 145 -12.69 9.30 23.68
CA ARG A 145 -12.09 9.78 24.95
C ARG A 145 -11.54 11.20 24.82
N GLY A 146 -10.98 11.54 23.65
CA GLY A 146 -10.49 12.88 23.32
C GLY A 146 -11.58 13.91 23.03
N GLY A 147 -12.83 13.49 22.76
CA GLY A 147 -13.88 14.37 22.23
C GLY A 147 -13.69 14.72 20.74
N LEU A 148 -12.89 13.93 20.04
CA LEU A 148 -12.57 14.04 18.62
C LEU A 148 -13.49 13.09 17.83
N SER A 149 -13.86 13.45 16.60
CA SER A 149 -14.69 12.60 15.74
C SER A 149 -13.83 11.66 14.91
N TYR A 150 -14.22 10.40 14.79
CA TYR A 150 -13.78 9.57 13.66
C TYR A 150 -14.84 9.61 12.55
N VAL A 151 -14.40 9.81 11.31
CA VAL A 151 -15.24 9.88 10.12
C VAL A 151 -14.87 8.73 9.18
N PRO A 152 -15.69 7.67 9.09
CA PRO A 152 -15.46 6.56 8.19
C PRO A 152 -15.80 6.91 6.75
N LEU A 153 -15.13 6.23 5.81
CA LEU A 153 -15.39 6.34 4.38
C LEU A 153 -16.27 5.18 3.91
N ILE A 154 -17.19 5.46 2.97
CA ILE A 154 -18.03 4.48 2.29
C ILE A 154 -17.89 4.70 0.79
N ALA A 155 -17.72 3.61 0.03
CA ALA A 155 -17.61 3.62 -1.42
C ALA A 155 -18.79 2.87 -2.08
N PRO A 156 -19.02 3.03 -3.40
CA PRO A 156 -20.01 2.26 -4.13
C PRO A 156 -19.84 0.75 -3.96
N ALA A 157 -18.56 0.33 -3.92
CA ALA A 157 -18.10 -1.02 -3.68
C ALA A 157 -17.94 -1.33 -2.18
N THR A 158 -18.84 -0.82 -1.34
CA THR A 158 -18.94 -1.23 0.06
C THR A 158 -20.15 -2.14 0.19
N SER A 159 -19.95 -3.39 0.62
CA SER A 159 -21.04 -4.33 0.90
C SER A 159 -21.98 -3.84 2.01
N ASP A 160 -23.25 -4.26 1.99
CA ASP A 160 -24.24 -3.86 2.99
C ASP A 160 -23.85 -4.22 4.43
N ALA A 161 -23.22 -5.38 4.61
CA ALA A 161 -22.80 -5.83 5.93
C ALA A 161 -21.66 -4.97 6.49
N ARG A 162 -20.68 -4.62 5.64
CA ARG A 162 -19.59 -3.70 5.99
C ARG A 162 -20.09 -2.26 6.20
N MET A 163 -21.04 -1.81 5.38
CA MET A 163 -21.67 -0.50 5.48
C MET A 163 -22.33 -0.29 6.85
N ARG A 164 -23.01 -1.31 7.40
CA ARG A 164 -23.60 -1.25 8.75
C ARG A 164 -22.55 -0.97 9.81
N VAL A 165 -21.42 -1.67 9.76
CA VAL A 165 -20.32 -1.49 10.72
C VAL A 165 -19.74 -0.08 10.61
N LEU A 166 -19.43 0.38 9.39
CA LEU A 166 -18.92 1.73 9.15
C LEU A 166 -19.90 2.82 9.62
N CYS A 167 -21.20 2.66 9.34
CA CYS A 167 -22.24 3.56 9.82
C CYS A 167 -22.34 3.61 11.35
N GLN A 168 -22.10 2.49 12.05
CA GLN A 168 -22.04 2.44 13.52
C GLN A 168 -20.82 3.17 14.07
N LEU A 169 -19.67 3.05 13.41
CA LEU A 169 -18.41 3.72 13.79
C LEU A 169 -18.43 5.25 13.59
N ALA A 170 -19.29 5.77 12.71
CA ALA A 170 -19.36 7.20 12.43
C ALA A 170 -19.83 8.02 13.65
N ASP A 171 -18.99 8.94 14.14
CA ASP A 171 -19.36 9.79 15.28
C ASP A 171 -20.16 11.05 14.87
N SER A 172 -19.90 11.59 13.68
CA SER A 172 -20.46 12.87 13.21
C SER A 172 -21.17 12.78 11.87
N PHE A 173 -20.44 12.48 10.79
CA PHE A 173 -20.97 12.26 9.45
C PHE A 173 -20.25 11.08 8.79
N ILE A 174 -20.76 10.66 7.65
CA ILE A 174 -20.17 9.62 6.80
C ILE A 174 -19.61 10.28 5.56
N TYR A 175 -18.34 9.98 5.24
CA TYR A 175 -17.74 10.40 3.99
C TYR A 175 -18.10 9.40 2.89
N VAL A 176 -18.82 9.83 1.86
CA VAL A 176 -19.20 9.00 0.71
C VAL A 176 -18.29 9.34 -0.47
N VAL A 177 -17.43 8.39 -0.83
CA VAL A 177 -16.55 8.49 -2.01
C VAL A 177 -17.35 8.07 -3.22
N SER A 178 -17.86 9.01 -4.01
CA SER A 178 -18.84 8.71 -5.08
C SER A 178 -18.25 8.09 -6.37
N ARG A 179 -16.93 8.07 -6.51
CA ARG A 179 -16.23 7.53 -7.69
C ARG A 179 -15.54 6.21 -7.34
N GLN A 180 -15.64 5.24 -8.26
CA GLN A 180 -14.68 4.15 -8.34
C GLN A 180 -13.39 4.72 -8.92
N GLY A 181 -12.51 5.29 -8.09
CA GLY A 181 -11.23 5.85 -8.56
C GLY A 181 -10.62 6.96 -7.71
N VAL A 182 -9.46 7.47 -8.17
CA VAL A 182 -8.73 8.60 -7.57
C VAL A 182 -9.42 9.94 -7.82
N THR A 183 -9.18 10.93 -6.94
CA THR A 183 -9.75 12.28 -7.06
C THR A 183 -9.30 12.99 -8.35
N GLY A 184 -10.23 13.47 -9.19
CA GLY A 184 -9.92 14.44 -10.27
C GLY A 184 -10.23 14.06 -11.74
N ALA A 185 -10.65 12.83 -12.08
CA ALA A 185 -10.87 12.41 -13.48
C ALA A 185 -12.34 12.56 -13.97
N SER A 186 -12.64 13.53 -14.85
CA SER A 186 -13.88 13.83 -15.62
C SER A 186 -15.27 13.80 -14.91
N GLY A 187 -16.14 14.76 -15.26
CA GLY A 187 -17.31 15.18 -14.46
C GLY A 187 -18.69 14.74 -14.97
N THR A 188 -19.09 13.49 -14.72
CA THR A 188 -20.50 13.08 -14.81
C THR A 188 -20.95 12.44 -13.51
N LEU A 189 -22.11 12.86 -12.98
CA LEU A 189 -22.67 12.30 -11.74
C LEU A 189 -22.79 10.79 -11.90
N ASN A 190 -22.27 10.04 -10.91
CA ASN A 190 -22.48 8.61 -10.89
C ASN A 190 -23.99 8.36 -10.80
N ALA A 191 -24.57 7.72 -11.82
CA ALA A 191 -26.01 7.46 -11.88
C ALA A 191 -26.52 6.70 -10.66
N ASN A 192 -25.64 5.96 -9.97
CA ASN A 192 -25.95 5.16 -8.80
C ASN A 192 -25.73 5.91 -7.47
N LEU A 193 -25.31 7.18 -7.49
CA LEU A 193 -25.08 7.97 -6.28
C LEU A 193 -26.34 8.12 -5.40
N PRO A 194 -27.55 8.39 -5.94
CA PRO A 194 -28.77 8.43 -5.13
C PRO A 194 -29.07 7.10 -4.42
N GLU A 195 -28.83 5.97 -5.09
CA GLU A 195 -29.02 4.64 -4.52
C GLU A 195 -27.99 4.37 -3.41
N LEU A 196 -26.73 4.73 -3.61
CA LEU A 196 -25.69 4.63 -2.59
C LEU A 196 -26.05 5.46 -1.35
N LEU A 197 -26.49 6.71 -1.53
CA LEU A 197 -26.91 7.57 -0.42
C LEU A 197 -28.13 7.00 0.31
N ALA A 198 -29.10 6.44 -0.41
CA ALA A 198 -30.23 5.75 0.21
C ALA A 198 -29.78 4.56 1.06
N ARG A 199 -28.83 3.76 0.58
CA ARG A 199 -28.22 2.64 1.34
C ARG A 199 -27.49 3.15 2.59
N VAL A 200 -26.70 4.22 2.47
CA VAL A 200 -26.00 4.84 3.60
C VAL A 200 -27.01 5.32 4.65
N LYS A 201 -28.04 6.09 4.24
CA LYS A 201 -29.08 6.62 5.14
C LYS A 201 -29.85 5.53 5.86
N LYS A 202 -30.16 4.43 5.16
CA LYS A 202 -30.81 3.25 5.74
C LYS A 202 -30.04 2.69 6.94
N TYR A 203 -28.71 2.68 6.89
CA TYR A 203 -27.88 2.08 7.94
C TYR A 203 -27.29 3.10 8.93
N SER A 204 -27.24 4.38 8.56
CA SER A 204 -26.62 5.42 9.38
C SER A 204 -27.50 5.99 10.48
N GLY A 205 -28.81 5.69 10.47
CA GLY A 205 -29.77 6.29 11.40
C GLY A 205 -29.86 7.81 11.21
N ASP A 206 -29.99 8.25 9.95
CA ASP A 206 -30.06 9.66 9.54
C ASP A 206 -28.82 10.53 9.82
N LYS A 207 -27.67 9.94 10.20
CA LYS A 207 -26.40 10.69 10.26
C LYS A 207 -26.14 11.37 8.90
N PRO A 208 -25.59 12.60 8.89
CA PRO A 208 -25.25 13.31 7.66
C PRO A 208 -24.30 12.50 6.77
N ALA A 209 -24.49 12.59 5.46
CA ALA A 209 -23.61 12.04 4.45
C ALA A 209 -23.00 13.18 3.63
N ALA A 210 -21.67 13.28 3.64
CA ALA A 210 -20.92 14.24 2.82
C ALA A 210 -20.31 13.52 1.62
N VAL A 211 -20.54 14.04 0.42
CA VAL A 211 -20.13 13.36 -0.82
C VAL A 211 -18.91 14.03 -1.44
N GLY A 212 -17.83 13.25 -1.62
CA GLY A 212 -16.71 13.63 -2.47
C GLY A 212 -16.95 13.19 -3.91
N PHE A 213 -17.14 14.15 -4.82
CA PHE A 213 -17.55 13.88 -6.22
C PHE A 213 -16.63 14.51 -7.30
N GLY A 214 -15.41 14.94 -6.95
CA GLY A 214 -14.57 15.69 -7.91
C GLY A 214 -15.29 16.95 -8.40
N VAL A 215 -15.97 17.61 -7.46
CA VAL A 215 -16.74 18.84 -7.66
C VAL A 215 -15.79 19.96 -8.02
N SER A 216 -16.17 20.74 -9.03
CA SER A 216 -15.32 21.77 -9.60
C SER A 216 -16.03 23.08 -9.90
N THR A 217 -17.34 23.04 -10.11
CA THR A 217 -18.16 24.21 -10.43
C THR A 217 -19.32 24.34 -9.43
N HIS A 218 -19.95 25.52 -9.42
CA HIS A 218 -21.14 25.76 -8.62
C HIS A 218 -22.29 24.81 -8.99
N GLU A 219 -22.47 24.51 -10.27
CA GLU A 219 -23.51 23.59 -10.75
C GLU A 219 -23.30 22.17 -10.22
N HIS A 220 -22.05 21.70 -10.20
CA HIS A 220 -21.70 20.42 -9.57
C HIS A 220 -22.03 20.43 -8.08
N PHE A 221 -21.66 21.50 -7.36
CA PHE A 221 -21.94 21.63 -5.93
C PHE A 221 -23.44 21.60 -5.65
N THR A 222 -24.23 22.39 -6.37
CA THR A 222 -25.69 22.44 -6.21
C THR A 222 -26.35 21.11 -6.57
N SER A 223 -25.91 20.44 -7.63
CA SER A 223 -26.46 19.14 -8.04
C SER A 223 -26.22 18.05 -7.01
N VAL A 224 -25.02 17.98 -6.41
CA VAL A 224 -24.70 17.00 -5.36
C VAL A 224 -25.38 17.39 -4.06
N GLY A 225 -25.40 18.68 -3.71
CA GLY A 225 -26.05 19.19 -2.50
C GLY A 225 -27.57 19.03 -2.48
N ALA A 226 -28.20 18.81 -3.64
CA ALA A 226 -29.63 18.50 -3.70
C ALA A 226 -29.98 17.10 -3.15
N ILE A 227 -29.00 16.19 -3.06
CA ILE A 227 -29.21 14.81 -2.61
C ILE A 227 -28.34 14.40 -1.40
N ALA A 228 -27.37 15.23 -1.01
CA ALA A 228 -26.44 14.98 0.09
C ALA A 228 -26.49 16.08 1.16
N ASP A 229 -26.17 15.74 2.42
CA ASP A 229 -26.13 16.73 3.51
C ASP A 229 -24.86 17.60 3.46
N GLY A 230 -23.83 17.16 2.76
CA GLY A 230 -22.58 17.90 2.54
C GLY A 230 -21.92 17.54 1.21
N VAL A 231 -21.11 18.46 0.70
CA VAL A 231 -20.36 18.30 -0.54
C VAL A 231 -18.89 18.56 -0.26
N VAL A 232 -18.05 17.59 -0.62
CA VAL A 232 -16.59 17.66 -0.40
C VAL A 232 -15.87 18.13 -1.66
N VAL A 233 -15.02 19.14 -1.51
CA VAL A 233 -14.24 19.78 -2.58
C VAL A 233 -12.76 19.85 -2.19
N GLY A 234 -11.91 19.10 -2.90
CA GLY A 234 -10.47 19.04 -2.60
C GLY A 234 -9.57 19.42 -3.77
N SER A 235 -9.44 18.56 -4.78
CA SER A 235 -8.44 18.73 -5.85
C SER A 235 -8.53 20.10 -6.58
N MET A 236 -9.73 20.67 -6.68
CA MET A 236 -9.89 21.98 -7.31
C MET A 236 -9.40 23.13 -6.44
N ILE A 237 -9.46 23.02 -5.13
CA ILE A 237 -8.85 24.01 -4.23
C ILE A 237 -7.33 23.97 -4.39
N ILE A 238 -6.72 22.78 -4.40
CA ILE A 238 -5.28 22.63 -4.67
C ILE A 238 -4.92 23.22 -6.04
N THR A 239 -5.75 22.98 -7.06
CA THR A 239 -5.57 23.55 -8.40
C THR A 239 -5.67 25.08 -8.41
N THR A 240 -6.60 25.65 -7.63
CA THR A 240 -6.74 27.10 -7.46
C THR A 240 -5.49 27.69 -6.82
N LEU A 241 -4.98 27.08 -5.75
CA LEU A 241 -3.73 27.47 -5.10
C LEU A 241 -2.53 27.39 -6.07
N GLN A 242 -2.45 26.35 -6.91
CA GLN A 242 -1.39 26.18 -7.90
C GLN A 242 -1.38 27.25 -9.00
N LYS A 243 -2.56 27.78 -9.36
CA LYS A 243 -2.73 28.74 -10.46
C LYS A 243 -2.71 30.19 -9.99
N ALA A 244 -2.91 30.44 -8.71
CA ALA A 244 -2.92 31.78 -8.15
C ALA A 244 -1.56 32.46 -8.28
N ALA A 245 -1.57 33.79 -8.42
CA ALA A 245 -0.34 34.57 -8.39
C ALA A 245 0.27 34.51 -6.98
N LYS A 246 1.60 34.64 -6.92
CA LYS A 246 2.33 34.56 -5.66
C LYS A 246 1.85 35.63 -4.67
N GLY A 247 1.41 35.21 -3.49
CA GLY A 247 0.84 36.07 -2.44
C GLY A 247 -0.67 36.28 -2.53
N GLU A 248 -1.32 35.88 -3.63
CA GLU A 248 -2.78 35.96 -3.83
C GLU A 248 -3.48 34.62 -3.59
N GLU A 249 -2.75 33.58 -3.17
CA GLU A 249 -3.27 32.22 -3.05
C GLU A 249 -4.44 32.11 -2.05
N PRO A 250 -4.40 32.71 -0.84
CA PRO A 250 -5.54 32.72 0.06
C PRO A 250 -6.76 33.43 -0.55
N GLN A 251 -6.56 34.56 -1.23
CA GLN A 251 -7.65 35.31 -1.85
C GLN A 251 -8.34 34.49 -2.95
N ALA A 252 -7.56 33.84 -3.81
CA ALA A 252 -8.10 32.99 -4.87
C ALA A 252 -8.94 31.82 -4.32
N VAL A 253 -8.53 31.23 -3.20
CA VAL A 253 -9.31 30.17 -2.52
C VAL A 253 -10.60 30.73 -1.90
N GLN A 254 -10.55 31.90 -1.27
CA GLN A 254 -11.74 32.55 -0.74
C GLN A 254 -12.77 32.83 -1.84
N GLU A 255 -12.33 33.39 -2.97
CA GLU A 255 -13.16 33.68 -4.14
C GLU A 255 -13.76 32.39 -4.72
N TYR A 256 -12.96 31.34 -4.86
CA TYR A 256 -13.43 30.05 -5.36
C TYR A 256 -14.49 29.41 -4.45
N CYS A 257 -14.27 29.40 -3.13
CA CYS A 257 -15.26 28.88 -2.18
C CYS A 257 -16.55 29.72 -2.19
N SER A 258 -16.43 31.05 -2.31
CA SER A 258 -17.57 31.97 -2.40
C SER A 258 -18.40 31.69 -3.65
N TYR A 259 -17.72 31.51 -4.79
CA TYR A 259 -18.33 31.12 -6.06
C TYR A 259 -19.11 29.80 -5.93
N LEU A 260 -18.52 28.76 -5.31
CA LEU A 260 -19.22 27.49 -5.09
C LEU A 260 -20.48 27.65 -4.24
N CYS A 261 -20.45 28.54 -3.25
CA CYS A 261 -21.60 28.85 -2.41
C CYS A 261 -22.62 29.81 -3.04
N GLY A 262 -22.37 30.31 -4.27
CA GLY A 262 -23.23 31.30 -4.92
C GLY A 262 -23.25 32.67 -4.23
N ARG A 263 -22.21 33.02 -3.48
CA ARG A 263 -22.07 34.33 -2.81
C ARG A 263 -21.37 35.32 -3.75
N ASN A 264 -21.95 36.49 -3.98
CA ASN A 264 -21.27 37.57 -4.70
C ASN A 264 -20.22 38.24 -3.80
N PHE A 265 -19.08 38.65 -4.36
CA PHE A 265 -17.98 39.25 -3.61
C PHE A 265 -18.39 40.55 -2.88
N GLU A 266 -19.39 41.27 -3.40
CA GLU A 266 -19.94 42.51 -2.81
C GLU A 266 -20.74 42.29 -1.51
N ASP A 267 -21.25 41.07 -1.26
CA ASP A 267 -22.02 40.76 -0.03
C ASP A 267 -21.13 40.50 1.21
N SER A 268 -19.80 40.56 1.06
CA SER A 268 -18.83 40.13 2.10
C SER A 268 -18.48 41.17 3.18
N THR A 269 -19.22 42.27 3.28
CA THR A 269 -19.03 43.30 4.35
C THR A 269 -20.17 43.38 5.37
N HIS A 270 -21.06 42.38 5.45
CA HIS A 270 -21.98 42.31 6.57
C HIS A 270 -21.35 41.63 7.79
N GLU A 271 -20.87 42.45 8.73
CA GLU A 271 -20.75 42.06 10.13
C GLU A 271 -22.10 41.48 10.60
N LEU A 272 -22.12 40.18 10.87
CA LEU A 272 -23.23 39.52 11.56
C LEU A 272 -23.28 40.06 12.99
N ASN A 273 -24.05 41.12 13.20
CA ASN A 273 -24.46 41.57 14.52
C ASN A 273 -25.26 40.44 15.20
N MET A 274 -24.76 39.99 16.34
CA MET A 274 -25.50 39.12 17.26
C MET A 274 -26.71 39.88 17.81
N GLY A 275 -27.90 39.43 17.42
CA GLY A 275 -29.17 39.86 17.99
C GLY A 275 -30.29 39.03 17.36
N ASP A 276 -30.96 38.24 18.20
CA ASP A 276 -32.23 37.57 17.95
C ASP A 276 -32.22 36.23 17.19
N ALA A 277 -31.89 35.17 17.95
CA ALA A 277 -32.49 33.85 17.78
C ALA A 277 -32.47 33.09 19.13
N LEU A 278 -33.22 33.60 20.10
CA LEU A 278 -33.69 32.85 21.25
C LEU A 278 -35.22 32.80 21.18
N GLU A 279 -35.77 31.62 21.49
CA GLU A 279 -37.18 31.22 21.43
C GLU A 279 -37.70 30.71 20.09
N ALA A 280 -37.47 29.42 19.84
CA ALA A 280 -38.56 28.45 19.63
C ALA A 280 -37.98 27.02 19.47
N ALA A 281 -37.38 26.48 20.54
CA ALA A 281 -37.17 25.04 20.65
C ALA A 281 -38.32 24.46 21.48
N LYS A 282 -39.35 23.92 20.81
CA LYS A 282 -40.23 22.92 21.43
C LYS A 282 -39.76 21.55 20.95
N GLU A 283 -39.35 20.73 21.90
CA GLU A 283 -38.97 19.34 21.69
C GLU A 283 -40.10 18.55 20.99
N PRO A 284 -39.81 17.74 19.97
CA PRO A 284 -40.67 16.64 19.60
C PRO A 284 -40.40 15.49 20.57
N THR A 285 -41.33 15.27 21.50
CA THR A 285 -41.47 14.00 22.22
C THR A 285 -41.93 12.92 21.23
N GLY A 286 -40.95 12.22 20.65
CA GLY A 286 -41.16 10.99 19.90
C GLY A 286 -40.17 9.96 20.42
N THR A 287 -40.64 9.03 21.25
CA THR A 287 -39.87 7.87 21.70
C THR A 287 -39.59 6.98 20.49
N ALA A 288 -38.44 7.19 19.84
CA ALA A 288 -37.80 6.15 19.07
C ALA A 288 -37.24 5.14 20.07
N THR A 289 -37.81 3.94 20.09
CA THR A 289 -37.28 2.79 20.81
C THR A 289 -35.88 2.50 20.27
N VAL A 290 -34.85 2.85 21.05
CA VAL A 290 -33.48 2.43 20.81
C VAL A 290 -33.42 0.94 21.15
N ASP A 291 -33.66 0.08 20.17
CA ASP A 291 -33.43 -1.35 20.34
C ASP A 291 -31.92 -1.60 20.39
N SER A 292 -31.45 -1.93 21.60
CA SER A 292 -30.12 -2.41 21.99
C SER A 292 -28.93 -1.46 21.82
N VAL A 293 -28.21 -1.23 22.93
CA VAL A 293 -26.85 -0.69 22.92
C VAL A 293 -25.95 -1.75 22.27
N ILE A 294 -25.63 -1.58 21.00
CA ILE A 294 -24.65 -2.42 20.29
C ILE A 294 -23.31 -2.25 21.01
N THR A 295 -22.77 -3.33 21.54
CA THR A 295 -21.50 -3.35 22.27
C THR A 295 -20.32 -3.58 21.32
N GLU A 296 -19.11 -3.29 21.78
CA GLU A 296 -17.88 -3.48 21.00
C GLU A 296 -17.69 -4.94 20.58
N ALA A 297 -18.03 -5.87 21.48
CA ALA A 297 -18.04 -7.30 21.18
C ALA A 297 -19.00 -7.65 20.02
N ASP A 298 -20.09 -6.89 19.86
CA ASP A 298 -21.03 -7.09 18.76
C ASP A 298 -20.45 -6.60 17.43
N ILE A 299 -19.68 -5.50 17.44
CA ILE A 299 -18.97 -4.99 16.24
C ILE A 299 -17.83 -5.93 15.85
N ASP A 300 -17.01 -6.37 16.81
CA ASP A 300 -15.92 -7.32 16.58
C ASP A 300 -16.44 -8.66 16.07
N SER A 301 -17.56 -9.15 16.62
CA SER A 301 -18.20 -10.37 16.13
C SER A 301 -18.77 -10.19 14.72
N GLN A 302 -19.34 -9.02 14.39
CA GLN A 302 -19.82 -8.72 13.04
C GLN A 302 -18.66 -8.65 12.05
N LEU A 303 -17.55 -7.99 12.42
CA LEU A 303 -16.34 -7.93 11.62
C LEU A 303 -15.80 -9.34 11.40
N ALA A 304 -15.61 -10.16 12.44
CA ALA A 304 -15.16 -11.54 12.33
C ALA A 304 -15.99 -12.36 11.32
N ALA A 305 -17.31 -12.13 11.26
CA ALA A 305 -18.22 -12.80 10.33
C ALA A 305 -18.11 -12.31 8.86
N LEU A 306 -17.49 -11.16 8.60
CA LEU A 306 -17.25 -10.62 7.24
C LEU A 306 -16.04 -11.27 6.55
N HIS A 307 -15.35 -12.21 7.19
CA HIS A 307 -14.04 -12.67 6.74
C HIS A 307 -14.02 -14.14 6.31
N GLY A 308 -13.14 -14.42 5.35
CA GLY A 308 -12.94 -15.77 4.83
C GLY A 308 -12.21 -16.69 5.81
N THR A 309 -11.98 -17.93 5.38
CA THR A 309 -11.40 -18.99 6.22
C THR A 309 -9.89 -18.88 6.46
N ILE A 310 -9.23 -17.89 5.83
CA ILE A 310 -7.78 -17.71 5.91
C ILE A 310 -7.41 -16.56 6.86
N PRO A 311 -6.39 -16.72 7.73
CA PRO A 311 -5.99 -15.66 8.65
C PRO A 311 -5.56 -14.39 7.90
N LYS A 312 -6.06 -13.24 8.34
CA LYS A 312 -5.67 -11.93 7.78
C LYS A 312 -4.33 -11.40 8.25
N ARG A 313 -3.84 -11.97 9.36
CA ARG A 313 -2.64 -11.51 10.04
C ARG A 313 -1.74 -12.67 10.41
N PHE A 314 -0.47 -12.35 10.53
CA PHE A 314 0.60 -13.19 11.04
C PHE A 314 1.14 -12.51 12.30
N GLY A 315 0.65 -12.91 13.48
CA GLY A 315 0.81 -12.10 14.69
C GLY A 315 0.16 -10.73 14.51
N GLU A 316 0.93 -9.65 14.68
CA GLU A 316 0.45 -8.27 14.47
C GLU A 316 0.55 -7.77 13.01
N PHE A 317 1.23 -8.52 12.13
CA PHE A 317 1.49 -8.09 10.74
C PHE A 317 0.40 -8.58 9.79
N GLY A 318 0.17 -7.87 8.68
CA GLY A 318 -0.88 -8.19 7.72
C GLY A 318 -1.99 -7.14 7.67
N GLY A 319 -3.23 -7.57 7.53
CA GLY A 319 -4.40 -6.70 7.46
C GLY A 319 -4.69 -6.14 6.06
N GLN A 320 -5.64 -5.21 6.00
CA GLN A 320 -6.14 -4.59 4.77
C GLN A 320 -6.14 -3.06 4.94
N TYR A 321 -4.95 -2.48 5.05
CA TYR A 321 -4.79 -1.03 5.24
C TYR A 321 -4.95 -0.29 3.91
N VAL A 322 -6.15 -0.33 3.35
CA VAL A 322 -6.47 0.17 2.01
C VAL A 322 -7.67 1.10 2.04
N PRO A 323 -7.82 1.96 1.03
CA PRO A 323 -9.03 2.73 0.82
C PRO A 323 -10.24 1.82 0.69
N GLU A 324 -11.36 2.28 1.24
CA GLU A 324 -12.61 1.51 1.23
C GLU A 324 -13.04 1.06 -0.18
N ALA A 325 -12.66 1.82 -1.22
CA ALA A 325 -12.93 1.48 -2.62
C ALA A 325 -12.27 0.15 -3.09
N LEU A 326 -11.28 -0.39 -2.37
CA LEU A 326 -10.62 -1.68 -2.67
C LEU A 326 -11.22 -2.86 -1.89
N MET A 327 -12.13 -2.65 -0.96
CA MET A 327 -12.52 -3.72 -0.03
C MET A 327 -13.32 -4.84 -0.69
N ASP A 328 -14.26 -4.52 -1.57
CA ASP A 328 -15.05 -5.54 -2.27
C ASP A 328 -14.17 -6.39 -3.21
N CYS A 329 -13.17 -5.81 -3.87
CA CYS A 329 -12.32 -6.60 -4.76
C CYS A 329 -11.36 -7.52 -4.00
N LEU A 330 -10.87 -7.09 -2.84
CA LEU A 330 -10.12 -7.96 -1.94
C LEU A 330 -11.01 -9.08 -1.39
N SER A 331 -12.29 -8.80 -1.12
CA SER A 331 -13.26 -9.80 -0.68
C SER A 331 -13.58 -10.82 -1.79
N GLU A 332 -13.83 -10.38 -3.02
CA GLU A 332 -14.00 -11.25 -4.19
C GLU A 332 -12.76 -12.13 -4.40
N LEU A 333 -11.58 -11.54 -4.28
CA LEU A 333 -10.31 -12.24 -4.40
C LEU A 333 -10.13 -13.29 -3.30
N GLU A 334 -10.46 -12.96 -2.06
CA GLU A 334 -10.40 -13.88 -0.91
C GLU A 334 -11.37 -15.04 -1.09
N GLU A 335 -12.62 -14.78 -1.47
CA GLU A 335 -13.61 -15.82 -1.76
C GLU A 335 -13.16 -16.73 -2.90
N GLY A 336 -12.67 -16.14 -4.00
CA GLY A 336 -12.12 -16.88 -5.12
C GLY A 336 -10.97 -17.78 -4.70
N PHE A 337 -10.04 -17.26 -3.91
CA PHE A 337 -8.91 -18.03 -3.41
C PHE A 337 -9.35 -19.15 -2.46
N ASN A 338 -10.29 -18.90 -1.55
CA ASN A 338 -10.84 -19.91 -0.64
C ASN A 338 -11.51 -21.07 -1.40
N LYS A 339 -12.09 -20.81 -2.57
CA LYS A 339 -12.67 -21.85 -3.43
C LYS A 339 -11.61 -22.72 -4.11
N ILE A 340 -10.44 -22.18 -4.44
CA ILE A 340 -9.40 -22.91 -5.19
C ILE A 340 -8.33 -23.56 -4.31
N LYS A 341 -8.10 -23.06 -3.09
CA LYS A 341 -6.95 -23.48 -2.27
C LYS A 341 -6.95 -24.98 -1.93
N ASP A 342 -8.14 -25.56 -1.76
CA ASP A 342 -8.33 -26.99 -1.44
C ASP A 342 -9.00 -27.77 -2.58
N ASP A 343 -9.23 -27.15 -3.75
CA ASP A 343 -9.89 -27.78 -4.90
C ASP A 343 -8.90 -28.67 -5.68
N PRO A 344 -9.08 -30.00 -5.72
CA PRO A 344 -8.21 -30.89 -6.48
C PRO A 344 -8.18 -30.56 -7.98
N ALA A 345 -9.30 -30.11 -8.56
CA ALA A 345 -9.39 -29.81 -9.98
C ALA A 345 -8.56 -28.57 -10.36
N PHE A 346 -8.59 -27.52 -9.53
CA PHE A 346 -7.69 -26.38 -9.71
C PHE A 346 -6.23 -26.80 -9.68
N TRP A 347 -5.84 -27.61 -8.69
CA TRP A 347 -4.45 -28.02 -8.55
C TRP A 347 -4.00 -29.02 -9.63
N GLU A 348 -4.90 -29.84 -10.15
CA GLU A 348 -4.65 -30.67 -11.34
C GLU A 348 -4.40 -29.79 -12.57
N GLU A 349 -5.21 -28.77 -12.80
CA GLU A 349 -4.99 -27.78 -13.87
C GLU A 349 -3.65 -27.05 -13.68
N TYR A 350 -3.35 -26.53 -12.49
CA TYR A 350 -2.08 -25.86 -12.20
C TYR A 350 -0.87 -26.79 -12.44
N ARG A 351 -0.94 -28.03 -11.96
CA ARG A 351 0.13 -29.03 -12.13
C ARG A 351 0.27 -29.51 -13.57
N SER A 352 -0.78 -29.47 -14.38
CA SER A 352 -0.70 -29.83 -15.81
C SER A 352 0.27 -28.92 -16.59
N TYR A 353 0.55 -27.71 -16.09
CA TYR A 353 1.50 -26.78 -16.69
C TYR A 353 2.95 -26.95 -16.18
N TYR A 354 3.23 -27.88 -15.26
CA TYR A 354 4.58 -28.09 -14.75
C TYR A 354 5.62 -28.38 -15.85
N PRO A 355 5.35 -29.23 -16.87
CA PRO A 355 6.29 -29.43 -17.97
C PRO A 355 6.61 -28.14 -18.74
N TRP A 356 5.62 -27.25 -18.90
CA TRP A 356 5.82 -25.96 -19.56
C TRP A 356 6.59 -24.96 -18.69
N MET A 357 6.38 -25.00 -17.37
CA MET A 357 7.10 -24.17 -16.40
C MET A 357 8.52 -24.66 -16.09
N GLY A 358 8.86 -25.91 -16.44
CA GLY A 358 10.13 -26.55 -16.07
C GLY A 358 10.15 -27.14 -14.66
N ARG A 359 9.00 -27.65 -14.18
CA ARG A 359 8.87 -28.26 -12.85
C ARG A 359 8.78 -29.81 -12.91
N PRO A 360 9.22 -30.53 -11.86
CA PRO A 360 9.79 -30.02 -10.60
C PRO A 360 11.16 -29.35 -10.79
N GLY A 361 11.43 -28.29 -10.03
CA GLY A 361 12.69 -27.56 -10.13
C GLY A 361 13.85 -28.42 -9.63
N HIS A 362 15.00 -28.38 -10.32
CA HIS A 362 16.15 -29.23 -9.97
C HIS A 362 16.78 -28.86 -8.62
N LEU A 363 17.27 -29.86 -7.89
CA LEU A 363 18.09 -29.72 -6.69
C LEU A 363 19.39 -30.53 -6.88
N HIS A 364 20.54 -29.89 -6.70
CA HIS A 364 21.84 -30.54 -6.79
C HIS A 364 22.87 -29.87 -5.88
N LYS A 365 23.93 -30.60 -5.54
CA LYS A 365 25.04 -30.09 -4.74
C LYS A 365 25.97 -29.23 -5.61
N ALA A 366 26.37 -28.08 -5.09
CA ALA A 366 27.40 -27.21 -5.67
C ALA A 366 28.77 -27.64 -5.11
N GLU A 367 29.43 -28.58 -5.80
CA GLU A 367 30.66 -29.22 -5.30
C GLU A 367 31.78 -28.20 -5.08
N ARG A 368 32.07 -27.34 -6.07
CA ARG A 368 33.19 -26.39 -6.00
C ARG A 368 32.90 -25.24 -5.04
N LEU A 369 31.65 -24.84 -4.91
CA LEU A 369 31.21 -23.83 -3.94
C LEU A 369 31.27 -24.40 -2.51
N THR A 370 30.91 -25.67 -2.32
CA THR A 370 31.05 -26.38 -1.03
C THR A 370 32.52 -26.46 -0.63
N GLU A 371 33.40 -26.88 -1.55
CA GLU A 371 34.85 -26.92 -1.33
C GLU A 371 35.41 -25.54 -0.96
N HIS A 372 34.98 -24.50 -1.66
CA HIS A 372 35.39 -23.12 -1.38
C HIS A 372 34.93 -22.63 0.00
N ALA A 373 33.70 -22.94 0.41
CA ALA A 373 33.18 -22.55 1.72
C ALA A 373 33.84 -23.33 2.87
N GLY A 374 34.31 -24.56 2.62
CA GLY A 374 35.08 -25.36 3.58
C GLY A 374 34.29 -25.94 4.76
N GLY A 375 32.99 -25.67 4.84
CA GLY A 375 32.06 -26.15 5.88
C GLY A 375 30.94 -27.02 5.31
N ALA A 376 29.67 -26.68 5.59
CA ALA A 376 28.51 -27.46 5.18
C ALA A 376 28.39 -27.69 3.67
N ASN A 377 27.67 -28.75 3.29
CA ASN A 377 27.32 -29.05 1.90
C ASN A 377 26.33 -28.00 1.38
N ILE A 378 26.66 -27.37 0.25
CA ILE A 378 25.81 -26.36 -0.37
C ILE A 378 24.99 -26.99 -1.50
N TRP A 379 23.68 -26.84 -1.44
CA TRP A 379 22.71 -27.33 -2.41
C TRP A 379 22.00 -26.17 -3.10
N LEU A 380 21.74 -26.29 -4.41
CA LEU A 380 21.08 -25.26 -5.20
C LEU A 380 19.69 -25.71 -5.62
N LYS A 381 18.65 -25.04 -5.12
CA LYS A 381 17.28 -25.16 -5.63
C LYS A 381 17.13 -24.23 -6.84
N ARG A 382 17.04 -24.83 -8.04
CA ARG A 382 17.26 -24.18 -9.34
C ARG A 382 15.99 -23.54 -9.94
N GLU A 383 15.45 -22.52 -9.29
CA GLU A 383 14.32 -21.75 -9.83
C GLU A 383 14.73 -20.82 -11.00
N ASP A 384 16.04 -20.62 -11.20
CA ASP A 384 16.65 -19.96 -12.37
C ASP A 384 16.38 -20.71 -13.69
N LEU A 385 16.13 -22.02 -13.61
CA LEU A 385 15.82 -22.88 -14.76
C LEU A 385 14.34 -22.91 -15.13
N ASN A 386 13.47 -22.31 -14.31
CA ASN A 386 12.06 -22.22 -14.65
C ASN A 386 11.87 -21.48 -15.99
N HIS A 387 10.76 -21.76 -16.65
CA HIS A 387 10.31 -20.93 -17.76
C HIS A 387 10.26 -19.47 -17.33
N THR A 388 10.58 -18.56 -18.26
CA THR A 388 10.87 -17.13 -18.04
C THR A 388 12.16 -16.79 -17.28
N GLY A 389 12.71 -17.72 -16.48
CA GLY A 389 14.02 -17.61 -15.83
C GLY A 389 14.01 -17.25 -14.34
N SER A 390 12.87 -17.40 -13.64
CA SER A 390 12.79 -17.17 -12.20
C SER A 390 11.60 -17.87 -11.53
N HIS A 391 11.58 -17.85 -10.21
CA HIS A 391 10.45 -18.30 -9.38
C HIS A 391 9.12 -17.55 -9.63
N LYS A 392 9.13 -16.38 -10.30
CA LYS A 392 7.92 -15.55 -10.47
C LYS A 392 6.81 -16.24 -11.26
N ILE A 393 7.16 -17.17 -12.17
CA ILE A 393 6.19 -17.91 -12.99
C ILE A 393 5.22 -18.76 -12.16
N ASN A 394 5.64 -19.24 -10.98
CA ASN A 394 4.80 -20.02 -10.07
C ASN A 394 3.57 -19.21 -9.64
N ASN A 395 3.82 -18.01 -9.10
CA ASN A 395 2.79 -17.10 -8.66
C ASN A 395 1.94 -16.57 -9.83
N ALA A 396 2.58 -16.17 -10.94
CA ALA A 396 1.89 -15.60 -12.09
C ALA A 396 0.86 -16.58 -12.68
N LEU A 397 1.21 -17.87 -12.82
CA LEU A 397 0.27 -18.87 -13.31
C LEU A 397 -0.89 -19.07 -12.33
N GLY A 398 -0.60 -19.22 -11.04
CA GLY A 398 -1.63 -19.48 -10.03
C GLY A 398 -2.67 -18.36 -9.95
N GLN A 399 -2.22 -17.11 -9.92
CA GLN A 399 -3.11 -15.95 -9.92
C GLN A 399 -3.83 -15.77 -11.26
N LEU A 400 -3.23 -16.07 -12.41
CA LEU A 400 -3.94 -16.02 -13.69
C LEU A 400 -5.06 -17.06 -13.76
N LEU A 401 -4.83 -18.29 -13.29
CA LEU A 401 -5.89 -19.31 -13.23
C LEU A 401 -7.01 -18.89 -12.28
N LEU A 402 -6.68 -18.27 -11.14
CA LEU A 402 -7.66 -17.67 -10.24
C LEU A 402 -8.47 -16.56 -10.95
N ALA A 403 -7.80 -15.65 -11.65
CA ALA A 403 -8.43 -14.56 -12.40
C ALA A 403 -9.43 -15.08 -13.44
N ARG A 404 -9.08 -16.13 -14.18
CA ARG A 404 -9.97 -16.79 -15.15
C ARG A 404 -11.23 -17.35 -14.49
N ARG A 405 -11.09 -17.93 -13.28
CA ARG A 405 -12.22 -18.47 -12.51
C ARG A 405 -13.10 -17.39 -11.92
N LEU A 406 -12.53 -16.23 -11.62
CA LEU A 406 -13.26 -15.00 -11.27
C LEU A 406 -13.89 -14.29 -12.49
N GLY A 407 -13.74 -14.84 -13.70
CA GLY A 407 -14.31 -14.26 -14.93
C GLY A 407 -13.61 -12.99 -15.42
N LYS A 408 -12.43 -12.67 -14.89
CA LYS A 408 -11.65 -11.48 -15.27
C LYS A 408 -11.03 -11.71 -16.66
N LYS A 409 -10.95 -10.64 -17.46
CA LYS A 409 -10.47 -10.69 -18.85
C LYS A 409 -9.14 -9.97 -19.05
N LYS A 410 -8.85 -9.01 -18.18
CA LYS A 410 -7.64 -8.18 -18.22
C LYS A 410 -6.79 -8.43 -16.99
N ILE A 411 -5.49 -8.38 -17.18
CA ILE A 411 -4.49 -8.53 -16.14
C ILE A 411 -3.66 -7.26 -16.06
N ILE A 412 -3.42 -6.81 -14.84
CA ILE A 412 -2.39 -5.82 -14.55
C ILE A 412 -1.33 -6.40 -13.60
N ALA A 413 -0.13 -5.85 -13.66
CA ALA A 413 0.97 -6.15 -12.74
C ALA A 413 1.89 -4.94 -12.59
N GLU A 414 2.64 -4.87 -11.50
CA GLU A 414 3.81 -4.00 -11.34
C GLU A 414 5.10 -4.74 -11.74
N THR A 415 6.21 -4.03 -11.95
CA THR A 415 7.53 -4.68 -11.95
C THR A 415 8.66 -3.67 -11.72
N GLY A 416 9.73 -4.12 -11.04
CA GLY A 416 11.01 -3.41 -10.91
C GLY A 416 12.01 -3.99 -11.91
N ALA A 417 12.78 -5.02 -11.50
CA ALA A 417 13.73 -5.77 -12.36
C ALA A 417 13.16 -6.38 -13.67
N GLY A 418 11.84 -6.31 -13.89
CA GLY A 418 11.17 -6.79 -15.10
C GLY A 418 10.78 -8.28 -15.09
N GLN A 419 11.30 -9.10 -14.18
CA GLN A 419 11.03 -10.55 -14.15
C GLN A 419 9.56 -10.89 -13.85
N HIS A 420 8.93 -10.17 -12.92
CA HIS A 420 7.49 -10.37 -12.64
C HIS A 420 6.63 -9.94 -13.83
N GLY A 421 6.94 -8.79 -14.44
CA GLY A 421 6.26 -8.33 -15.64
C GLY A 421 6.39 -9.30 -16.81
N VAL A 422 7.58 -9.88 -17.03
CA VAL A 422 7.79 -10.92 -18.05
C VAL A 422 7.01 -12.19 -17.72
N ALA A 423 7.02 -12.66 -16.47
CA ALA A 423 6.25 -13.84 -16.06
C ALA A 423 4.74 -13.63 -16.30
N THR A 424 4.22 -12.48 -15.91
CA THR A 424 2.82 -12.10 -16.10
C THR A 424 2.45 -11.98 -17.58
N ALA A 425 3.25 -11.27 -18.38
CA ALA A 425 3.06 -11.20 -19.83
C ALA A 425 3.08 -12.57 -20.50
N THR A 426 3.95 -13.48 -20.04
CA THR A 426 4.06 -14.84 -20.57
C THR A 426 2.80 -15.65 -20.33
N VAL A 427 2.26 -15.63 -19.11
CA VAL A 427 1.01 -16.35 -18.81
C VAL A 427 -0.17 -15.68 -19.53
N CYS A 428 -0.25 -14.35 -19.57
CA CYS A 428 -1.32 -13.66 -20.30
C CYS A 428 -1.33 -14.02 -21.80
N ALA A 429 -0.15 -14.06 -22.45
CA ALA A 429 -0.03 -14.47 -23.84
C ALA A 429 -0.51 -15.91 -24.06
N LYS A 430 -0.13 -16.84 -23.18
CA LYS A 430 -0.52 -18.25 -23.26
C LYS A 430 -2.04 -18.46 -23.14
N PHE A 431 -2.71 -17.64 -22.33
CA PHE A 431 -4.15 -17.78 -22.04
C PHE A 431 -5.02 -16.76 -22.79
N GLY A 432 -4.44 -15.94 -23.68
CA GLY A 432 -5.17 -14.97 -24.50
C GLY A 432 -5.80 -13.83 -23.69
N MET A 433 -5.14 -13.39 -22.61
CA MET A 433 -5.62 -12.30 -21.75
C MET A 433 -4.86 -11.00 -22.03
N GLU A 434 -5.54 -9.86 -21.98
CA GLU A 434 -4.89 -8.56 -22.10
C GLU A 434 -3.99 -8.30 -20.89
N CYS A 435 -2.77 -7.80 -21.12
CA CYS A 435 -1.79 -7.54 -20.07
C CYS A 435 -1.29 -6.10 -20.11
N THR A 436 -1.37 -5.40 -18.98
CA THR A 436 -0.74 -4.09 -18.79
C THR A 436 0.20 -4.15 -17.58
N VAL A 437 1.48 -3.83 -17.79
CA VAL A 437 2.50 -3.83 -16.75
C VAL A 437 2.93 -2.41 -16.44
N PHE A 438 2.83 -2.01 -15.17
CA PHE A 438 3.35 -0.75 -14.65
C PHE A 438 4.79 -0.93 -14.20
N MET A 439 5.67 -0.03 -14.60
CA MET A 439 7.10 -0.10 -14.30
C MET A 439 7.64 1.31 -14.09
N GLY A 440 8.42 1.54 -13.04
CA GLY A 440 9.04 2.84 -12.79
C GLY A 440 9.88 3.30 -13.98
N ALA A 441 9.83 4.58 -14.34
CA ALA A 441 10.54 5.07 -15.53
C ALA A 441 12.06 4.87 -15.45
N GLU A 442 12.65 4.90 -14.25
CA GLU A 442 14.07 4.59 -14.06
C GLU A 442 14.35 3.09 -14.24
N ASP A 443 13.44 2.22 -13.79
CA ASP A 443 13.53 0.78 -14.01
C ASP A 443 13.35 0.42 -15.50
N VAL A 444 12.46 1.10 -16.23
CA VAL A 444 12.30 0.96 -17.69
C VAL A 444 13.63 1.23 -18.40
N ARG A 445 14.38 2.25 -17.96
CA ARG A 445 15.71 2.58 -18.49
C ARG A 445 16.75 1.51 -18.16
N ARG A 446 16.85 1.10 -16.89
CA ARG A 446 17.86 0.13 -16.42
C ARG A 446 17.61 -1.30 -16.94
N GLN A 447 16.36 -1.68 -17.18
CA GLN A 447 15.95 -3.06 -17.49
C GLN A 447 15.30 -3.17 -18.88
N ALA A 448 15.84 -2.43 -19.86
CA ALA A 448 15.31 -2.33 -21.22
C ALA A 448 15.08 -3.69 -21.90
N LEU A 449 15.92 -4.70 -21.63
CA LEU A 449 15.77 -6.05 -22.17
C LEU A 449 14.44 -6.70 -21.73
N ASN A 450 14.07 -6.57 -20.45
CA ASN A 450 12.83 -7.13 -19.96
C ASN A 450 11.60 -6.32 -20.44
N VAL A 451 11.72 -5.00 -20.61
CA VAL A 451 10.70 -4.18 -21.27
C VAL A 451 10.44 -4.67 -22.69
N PHE A 452 11.50 -4.93 -23.45
CA PHE A 452 11.39 -5.48 -24.80
C PHE A 452 10.73 -6.86 -24.81
N ARG A 453 11.13 -7.77 -23.90
CA ARG A 453 10.51 -9.10 -23.75
C ARG A 453 9.02 -9.02 -23.44
N MET A 454 8.59 -8.11 -22.55
CA MET A 454 7.17 -7.91 -22.24
C MET A 454 6.37 -7.46 -23.48
N LYS A 455 6.90 -6.49 -24.24
CA LYS A 455 6.27 -6.02 -25.47
C LYS A 455 6.20 -7.10 -26.55
N LEU A 456 7.25 -7.92 -26.68
CA LEU A 456 7.28 -9.07 -27.59
C LEU A 456 6.18 -10.09 -27.25
N LEU A 457 5.85 -10.25 -25.98
CA LEU A 457 4.76 -11.11 -25.49
C LEU A 457 3.36 -10.46 -25.63
N GLY A 458 3.26 -9.24 -26.19
CA GLY A 458 2.00 -8.54 -26.41
C GLY A 458 1.49 -7.72 -25.21
N ALA A 459 2.28 -7.58 -24.14
CA ALA A 459 1.90 -6.75 -23.01
C ALA A 459 2.13 -5.25 -23.29
N LYS A 460 1.23 -4.41 -22.80
CA LYS A 460 1.43 -2.96 -22.71
C LYS A 460 2.34 -2.67 -21.51
N VAL A 461 3.34 -1.82 -21.68
CA VAL A 461 4.22 -1.39 -20.58
C VAL A 461 4.02 0.11 -20.36
N VAL A 462 3.61 0.48 -19.14
CA VAL A 462 3.35 1.86 -18.72
C VAL A 462 4.51 2.31 -17.83
N ALA A 463 5.25 3.32 -18.27
CA ALA A 463 6.30 3.95 -17.49
C ALA A 463 5.70 4.90 -16.46
N VAL A 464 6.03 4.70 -15.18
CA VAL A 464 5.56 5.54 -14.06
C VAL A 464 6.58 6.63 -13.78
N GLU A 465 6.17 7.88 -13.99
CA GLU A 465 7.02 9.09 -13.85
C GLU A 465 6.90 9.77 -12.48
N ALA A 466 5.91 9.36 -11.68
CA ALA A 466 5.67 9.90 -10.35
C ALA A 466 6.70 9.37 -9.32
N GLY A 467 6.91 10.15 -8.26
CA GLY A 467 7.74 9.78 -7.12
C GLY A 467 9.19 9.44 -7.49
N SER A 468 9.70 8.34 -6.94
CA SER A 468 11.08 7.86 -7.17
C SER A 468 11.28 7.23 -8.55
N ARG A 469 10.20 6.96 -9.29
CA ARG A 469 10.19 6.29 -10.59
C ARG A 469 10.75 4.86 -10.54
N THR A 470 10.50 4.15 -9.44
CA THR A 470 10.95 2.77 -9.20
C THR A 470 9.77 1.83 -8.92
N LEU A 471 10.05 0.60 -8.47
CA LEU A 471 9.06 -0.41 -8.09
C LEU A 471 7.99 0.12 -7.12
N ARG A 472 8.37 0.97 -6.15
CA ARG A 472 7.43 1.57 -5.19
C ARG A 472 6.29 2.30 -5.91
N ASP A 473 6.64 3.17 -6.86
CA ASP A 473 5.66 3.98 -7.60
C ASP A 473 4.84 3.12 -8.57
N ALA A 474 5.44 2.06 -9.13
CA ALA A 474 4.72 1.11 -9.98
C ALA A 474 3.63 0.33 -9.22
N VAL A 475 3.87 -0.05 -7.95
CA VAL A 475 2.85 -0.65 -7.08
C VAL A 475 1.69 0.33 -6.86
N ASN A 476 2.01 1.58 -6.52
CA ASN A 476 1.02 2.63 -6.28
C ASN A 476 0.12 2.85 -7.51
N GLU A 477 0.69 2.95 -8.71
CA GLU A 477 -0.08 3.11 -9.95
C GLU A 477 -0.89 1.85 -10.31
N ALA A 478 -0.35 0.65 -10.10
CA ALA A 478 -1.10 -0.59 -10.35
C ALA A 478 -2.33 -0.70 -9.44
N LEU A 479 -2.19 -0.39 -8.14
CA LEU A 479 -3.31 -0.35 -7.19
C LEU A 479 -4.36 0.68 -7.61
N ARG A 480 -3.95 1.91 -7.95
CA ARG A 480 -4.87 2.97 -8.42
C ARG A 480 -5.61 2.58 -9.68
N TYR A 481 -4.90 2.00 -10.66
CA TYR A 481 -5.53 1.50 -11.88
C TYR A 481 -6.56 0.41 -11.56
N TRP A 482 -6.24 -0.48 -10.62
CA TRP A 482 -7.14 -1.55 -10.21
C TRP A 482 -8.43 -0.99 -9.63
N VAL A 483 -8.38 -0.01 -8.71
CA VAL A 483 -9.56 0.66 -8.11
C VAL A 483 -10.58 1.10 -9.16
N VAL A 484 -10.11 1.56 -10.31
CA VAL A 484 -10.96 2.10 -11.39
C VAL A 484 -11.52 1.00 -12.30
N ASN A 485 -10.84 -0.15 -12.41
CA ASN A 485 -11.12 -1.19 -13.41
C ASN A 485 -11.49 -2.56 -12.79
N LEU A 486 -12.06 -2.56 -11.58
CA LEU A 486 -12.32 -3.78 -10.80
C LEU A 486 -13.21 -4.82 -11.50
N ALA A 487 -14.15 -4.37 -12.33
CA ALA A 487 -15.16 -5.25 -12.92
C ALA A 487 -14.55 -6.31 -13.86
N ASP A 488 -13.53 -5.96 -14.65
CA ASP A 488 -12.97 -6.84 -15.70
C ASP A 488 -11.47 -7.14 -15.53
N THR A 489 -10.81 -6.49 -14.56
CA THR A 489 -9.36 -6.52 -14.37
C THR A 489 -8.95 -7.20 -13.06
N HIS A 490 -7.96 -8.09 -13.14
CA HIS A 490 -7.29 -8.67 -11.97
C HIS A 490 -5.86 -8.14 -11.84
N TYR A 491 -5.46 -7.82 -10.62
CA TYR A 491 -4.10 -7.43 -10.29
C TYR A 491 -3.28 -8.65 -9.84
N ILE A 492 -2.31 -9.06 -10.66
CA ILE A 492 -1.32 -10.08 -10.26
C ILE A 492 -0.17 -9.37 -9.54
N ILE A 493 -0.22 -9.38 -8.21
CA ILE A 493 0.86 -8.85 -7.38
C ILE A 493 2.13 -9.71 -7.50
N GLY A 494 3.29 -9.07 -7.54
CA GLY A 494 4.56 -9.74 -7.83
C GLY A 494 5.29 -10.35 -6.64
N SER A 495 4.88 -10.03 -5.42
CA SER A 495 5.52 -10.54 -4.21
C SER A 495 4.53 -10.77 -3.07
N ALA A 496 4.96 -11.42 -1.99
CA ALA A 496 4.14 -11.73 -0.82
C ALA A 496 3.92 -10.48 0.08
N ILE A 497 3.61 -9.36 -0.56
CA ILE A 497 3.33 -8.05 0.03
C ILE A 497 1.85 -7.71 -0.23
N GLY A 498 1.45 -6.50 0.11
CA GLY A 498 0.09 -6.04 -0.17
C GLY A 498 -0.92 -6.47 0.89
N PRO A 499 -2.16 -5.95 0.79
CA PRO A 499 -3.22 -6.28 1.73
C PRO A 499 -3.60 -7.77 1.63
N HIS A 500 -4.14 -8.31 2.71
CA HIS A 500 -4.83 -9.59 2.65
C HIS A 500 -5.88 -9.59 1.52
N PRO A 501 -5.99 -10.65 0.69
CA PRO A 501 -5.37 -11.98 0.83
C PRO A 501 -4.03 -12.20 0.10
N PHE A 502 -3.43 -11.17 -0.50
CA PHE A 502 -2.28 -11.32 -1.40
C PHE A 502 -1.07 -12.07 -0.79
N PRO A 503 -0.60 -11.75 0.43
CA PRO A 503 0.55 -12.46 1.02
C PRO A 503 0.32 -13.98 1.09
N THR A 504 -0.88 -14.40 1.49
CA THR A 504 -1.27 -15.81 1.60
C THR A 504 -1.38 -16.49 0.23
N ILE A 505 -1.94 -15.80 -0.77
CA ILE A 505 -2.04 -16.29 -2.15
C ILE A 505 -0.64 -16.55 -2.72
N VAL A 506 0.24 -15.54 -2.64
CA VAL A 506 1.59 -15.63 -3.21
C VAL A 506 2.39 -16.72 -2.53
N ARG A 507 2.36 -16.79 -1.19
CA ARG A 507 2.99 -17.88 -0.44
C ARG A 507 2.51 -19.24 -0.91
N THR A 508 1.21 -19.40 -1.10
CA THR A 508 0.61 -20.70 -1.48
C THR A 508 1.16 -21.17 -2.82
N PHE A 509 1.20 -20.31 -3.83
CA PHE A 509 1.74 -20.68 -5.14
C PHE A 509 3.26 -20.82 -5.16
N GLN A 510 3.98 -20.11 -4.27
CA GLN A 510 5.44 -20.23 -4.14
C GLN A 510 5.89 -21.40 -3.25
N SER A 511 5.02 -21.95 -2.41
CA SER A 511 5.34 -23.06 -1.48
C SER A 511 5.79 -24.34 -2.20
N VAL A 512 5.52 -24.45 -3.51
CA VAL A 512 6.07 -25.50 -4.36
C VAL A 512 7.61 -25.58 -4.27
N ILE A 513 8.29 -24.45 -4.07
CA ILE A 513 9.76 -24.38 -3.94
C ILE A 513 10.22 -25.21 -2.73
N GLY A 514 9.72 -24.89 -1.54
CA GLY A 514 10.11 -25.58 -0.31
C GLY A 514 9.58 -27.01 -0.24
N ASN A 515 8.39 -27.29 -0.79
CA ASN A 515 7.81 -28.63 -0.82
C ASN A 515 8.69 -29.58 -1.65
N GLU A 516 9.09 -29.16 -2.85
CA GLU A 516 10.00 -29.94 -3.68
C GLU A 516 11.39 -30.05 -3.03
N THR A 517 11.91 -28.97 -2.43
CA THR A 517 13.19 -29.03 -1.70
C THR A 517 13.16 -30.05 -0.58
N LYS A 518 12.10 -30.07 0.22
CA LYS A 518 11.90 -31.03 1.32
C LYS A 518 11.90 -32.46 0.80
N GLN A 519 11.12 -32.74 -0.24
CA GLN A 519 11.07 -34.06 -0.87
C GLN A 519 12.44 -34.47 -1.43
N GLN A 520 13.08 -33.58 -2.19
CA GLN A 520 14.35 -33.87 -2.86
C GLN A 520 15.52 -34.04 -1.87
N MET A 521 15.51 -33.33 -0.74
CA MET A 521 16.49 -33.54 0.34
C MET A 521 16.29 -34.89 1.04
N LEU A 522 15.05 -35.29 1.30
CA LEU A 522 14.76 -36.62 1.83
C LEU A 522 15.23 -37.73 0.87
N GLU A 523 14.99 -37.57 -0.43
CA GLU A 523 15.44 -38.52 -1.46
C GLU A 523 16.97 -38.60 -1.57
N LYS A 524 17.69 -37.47 -1.50
CA LYS A 524 19.14 -37.40 -1.72
C LYS A 524 19.98 -37.63 -0.46
N ARG A 525 19.46 -37.30 0.71
CA ARG A 525 20.20 -37.27 1.99
C ARG A 525 19.53 -38.08 3.09
N GLY A 526 18.28 -38.52 2.92
CA GLY A 526 17.53 -39.22 3.97
C GLY A 526 17.17 -38.33 5.16
N LYS A 527 17.39 -37.00 5.07
CA LYS A 527 17.11 -36.02 6.13
C LYS A 527 16.69 -34.67 5.54
N LEU A 528 16.10 -33.83 6.38
CA LEU A 528 15.88 -32.41 6.09
C LEU A 528 17.22 -31.67 6.03
N PRO A 529 17.31 -30.51 5.33
CA PRO A 529 18.49 -29.66 5.40
C PRO A 529 18.64 -29.03 6.80
N ASP A 530 19.86 -28.70 7.18
CA ASP A 530 20.17 -28.01 8.43
C ASP A 530 19.86 -26.50 8.33
N ALA A 531 19.93 -25.94 7.11
CA ALA A 531 19.47 -24.58 6.83
C ALA A 531 18.91 -24.42 5.41
N VAL A 532 17.98 -23.47 5.25
CA VAL A 532 17.55 -22.94 3.95
C VAL A 532 17.80 -21.44 3.89
N VAL A 533 18.31 -20.97 2.76
CA VAL A 533 18.73 -19.57 2.54
C VAL A 533 18.05 -19.01 1.30
N ALA A 534 17.56 -17.77 1.39
CA ALA A 534 16.90 -17.08 0.29
C ALA A 534 17.13 -15.57 0.37
N CYS A 535 17.17 -14.89 -0.78
CA CYS A 535 17.21 -13.44 -0.80
C CYS A 535 15.83 -12.83 -0.49
N VAL A 536 15.81 -11.64 0.10
CA VAL A 536 14.59 -10.98 0.59
C VAL A 536 14.52 -9.56 0.01
N GLY A 537 13.66 -9.39 -0.98
CA GLY A 537 13.06 -8.09 -1.33
C GLY A 537 11.68 -8.04 -0.69
N GLY A 538 10.62 -8.03 -1.48
CA GLY A 538 9.26 -8.23 -0.94
C GLY A 538 9.00 -9.65 -0.35
N GLY A 539 9.86 -10.63 -0.60
CA GLY A 539 9.87 -11.91 0.13
C GLY A 539 9.23 -13.14 -0.54
N SER A 540 8.75 -13.09 -1.79
CA SER A 540 8.03 -14.23 -2.40
C SER A 540 8.83 -15.53 -2.54
N ASN A 541 10.10 -15.47 -2.92
CA ASN A 541 10.95 -16.66 -3.04
C ASN A 541 11.30 -17.22 -1.65
N ALA A 542 11.63 -16.33 -0.71
CA ALA A 542 11.97 -16.69 0.66
C ALA A 542 10.79 -17.36 1.36
N VAL A 543 9.59 -16.78 1.30
CA VAL A 543 8.41 -17.39 1.91
C VAL A 543 8.05 -18.72 1.24
N GLY A 544 8.21 -18.83 -0.09
CA GLY A 544 7.99 -20.09 -0.82
C GLY A 544 8.98 -21.20 -0.44
N MET A 545 10.22 -20.84 -0.14
CA MET A 545 11.23 -21.78 0.36
C MET A 545 10.99 -22.12 1.83
N PHE A 546 10.72 -21.13 2.68
CA PHE A 546 10.70 -21.26 4.14
C PHE A 546 9.41 -21.86 4.67
N TYR A 547 8.25 -21.52 4.09
CA TYR A 547 6.95 -21.90 4.64
C TYR A 547 6.81 -23.42 4.86
N PRO A 548 7.22 -24.29 3.92
CA PRO A 548 7.19 -25.73 4.15
C PRO A 548 8.06 -26.22 5.32
N PHE A 549 9.08 -25.46 5.73
CA PHE A 549 9.94 -25.76 6.89
C PHE A 549 9.57 -24.97 8.15
N SER A 550 8.54 -24.12 8.10
CA SER A 550 8.20 -23.20 9.20
C SER A 550 7.92 -23.93 10.52
N ASN A 551 7.36 -25.14 10.47
CA ASN A 551 7.10 -25.99 11.63
C ASN A 551 8.23 -26.99 11.97
N ASP A 552 9.35 -26.94 11.26
CA ASP A 552 10.52 -27.80 11.50
C ASP A 552 11.61 -26.98 12.23
N PRO A 553 11.63 -26.94 13.58
CA PRO A 553 12.55 -26.09 14.33
C PRO A 553 14.03 -26.48 14.15
N SER A 554 14.30 -27.70 13.67
CA SER A 554 15.65 -28.15 13.33
C SER A 554 16.22 -27.46 12.08
N VAL A 555 15.38 -26.86 11.23
CA VAL A 555 15.79 -26.20 10.00
C VAL A 555 15.92 -24.69 10.23
N LYS A 556 17.15 -24.18 10.11
CA LYS A 556 17.42 -22.74 10.18
C LYS A 556 16.87 -22.05 8.93
N LEU A 557 16.20 -20.91 9.10
CA LEU A 557 15.71 -20.08 8.00
C LEU A 557 16.52 -18.78 7.98
N LEU A 558 17.25 -18.55 6.89
CA LEU A 558 18.09 -17.36 6.73
C LEU A 558 17.64 -16.54 5.52
N GLY A 559 17.07 -15.37 5.76
CA GLY A 559 16.81 -14.37 4.74
C GLY A 559 18.00 -13.43 4.56
N VAL A 560 18.33 -13.08 3.32
CA VAL A 560 19.40 -12.12 3.01
C VAL A 560 18.83 -10.92 2.26
N GLU A 561 18.87 -9.75 2.89
CA GLU A 561 18.39 -8.49 2.34
C GLU A 561 19.50 -7.72 1.61
N ALA A 562 19.11 -6.74 0.78
CA ALA A 562 20.06 -5.87 0.11
C ALA A 562 20.58 -4.78 1.07
N GLY A 563 21.85 -4.88 1.43
CA GLY A 563 22.57 -3.92 2.26
C GLY A 563 23.06 -2.68 1.49
N GLY A 564 22.94 -2.65 0.16
CA GLY A 564 23.35 -1.51 -0.68
C GLY A 564 24.80 -1.10 -0.44
N ASP A 565 25.03 0.18 -0.15
CA ASP A 565 26.36 0.70 0.21
C ASP A 565 26.79 0.36 1.65
N GLY A 566 25.85 -0.09 2.49
CA GLY A 566 26.03 -0.39 3.91
C GLY A 566 24.77 -0.03 4.71
N VAL A 567 24.43 -0.85 5.71
CA VAL A 567 23.23 -0.64 6.57
C VAL A 567 23.35 0.57 7.52
N ASP A 568 24.56 1.09 7.67
CA ASP A 568 24.91 2.30 8.40
C ASP A 568 24.77 3.58 7.54
N THR A 569 24.44 3.43 6.26
CA THR A 569 24.19 4.51 5.31
C THR A 569 22.71 4.60 4.97
N PRO A 570 22.19 5.71 4.43
CA PRO A 570 20.80 5.77 3.94
C PRO A 570 20.60 5.00 2.62
N ARG A 571 21.63 4.34 2.07
CA ARG A 571 21.61 3.71 0.75
C ARG A 571 21.59 2.20 0.88
N HIS A 572 20.45 1.67 1.33
CA HIS A 572 20.20 0.23 1.42
C HIS A 572 18.71 -0.12 1.24
N SER A 573 18.40 -1.41 1.19
CA SER A 573 17.02 -1.95 1.20
C SER A 573 16.84 -3.04 2.26
N ALA A 574 17.60 -2.96 3.36
CA ALA A 574 17.63 -3.95 4.44
C ALA A 574 16.49 -3.75 5.46
N THR A 575 15.25 -3.96 5.01
CA THR A 575 14.01 -3.61 5.72
C THR A 575 13.85 -4.30 7.09
N LEU A 576 14.11 -5.60 7.19
CA LEU A 576 14.03 -6.37 8.44
C LEU A 576 15.24 -6.14 9.35
N THR A 577 16.38 -5.72 8.78
CA THR A 577 17.62 -5.45 9.51
C THR A 577 17.61 -4.06 10.14
N ALA A 578 17.19 -3.02 9.40
CA ALA A 578 17.30 -1.61 9.79
C ALA A 578 15.96 -0.87 9.92
N GLY A 579 14.86 -1.47 9.42
CA GLY A 579 13.56 -0.83 9.41
C GLY A 579 12.81 -0.90 10.74
N SER A 580 11.62 -0.33 10.73
CA SER A 580 10.68 -0.30 11.86
C SER A 580 9.27 -0.73 11.42
N LYS A 581 8.40 -1.03 12.39
CA LYS A 581 7.03 -1.44 12.09
C LYS A 581 6.22 -0.25 11.58
N GLY A 582 5.43 -0.47 10.53
CA GLY A 582 4.56 0.54 9.96
C GLY A 582 3.59 -0.04 8.94
N VAL A 583 2.98 0.83 8.15
CA VAL A 583 1.99 0.51 7.12
C VAL A 583 2.43 1.05 5.78
N LEU A 584 2.49 0.17 4.78
CA LEU A 584 2.83 0.53 3.41
C LEU A 584 2.09 -0.41 2.45
N HIS A 585 1.61 0.14 1.33
CA HIS A 585 0.97 -0.63 0.24
C HIS A 585 -0.12 -1.60 0.72
N GLY A 586 -0.97 -1.19 1.66
CA GLY A 586 -2.10 -2.03 2.10
C GLY A 586 -1.85 -2.93 3.30
N VAL A 587 -0.64 -2.94 3.87
CA VAL A 587 -0.25 -3.95 4.87
C VAL A 587 0.59 -3.38 6.00
N ARG A 588 0.32 -3.85 7.23
CA ARG A 588 1.19 -3.61 8.39
C ARG A 588 2.36 -4.59 8.38
N THR A 589 3.58 -4.06 8.33
CA THR A 589 4.82 -4.83 8.17
C THR A 589 6.04 -4.03 8.64
N TYR A 590 7.25 -4.59 8.53
CA TYR A 590 8.49 -3.81 8.63
C TYR A 590 8.70 -2.98 7.37
N ILE A 591 9.11 -1.72 7.55
CA ILE A 591 9.37 -0.76 6.49
C ILE A 591 10.58 0.12 6.81
N LEU A 592 11.24 0.63 5.77
CA LEU A 592 12.23 1.71 5.84
C LEU A 592 11.50 3.05 5.85
N GLN A 593 11.55 3.74 6.98
CA GLN A 593 10.84 4.99 7.21
C GLN A 593 11.60 5.86 8.20
N ASN A 594 11.41 7.16 8.10
CA ASN A 594 11.96 8.10 9.06
C ASN A 594 11.08 8.20 10.32
N GLN A 595 11.56 8.97 11.30
CA GLN A 595 10.87 9.21 12.58
C GLN A 595 9.48 9.87 12.49
N PHE A 596 9.09 10.37 11.31
CA PHE A 596 7.79 10.98 11.06
C PHE A 596 6.84 10.05 10.30
N GLY A 597 7.24 8.80 10.08
CA GLY A 597 6.46 7.81 9.35
C GLY A 597 6.40 8.04 7.85
N GLN A 598 7.35 8.80 7.29
CA GLN A 598 7.52 8.95 5.85
C GLN A 598 8.44 7.86 5.32
N ILE A 599 8.09 7.26 4.20
CA ILE A 599 8.86 6.16 3.61
C ILE A 599 10.16 6.70 3.02
N GLU A 600 11.27 6.05 3.37
CA GLU A 600 12.58 6.43 2.86
C GLU A 600 12.81 5.86 1.45
N ASP A 601 13.62 6.56 0.67
CA ASP A 601 14.11 6.00 -0.59
C ASP A 601 15.10 4.87 -0.30
N THR A 602 15.13 3.89 -1.19
CA THR A 602 15.96 2.69 -1.04
C THR A 602 17.08 2.66 -2.06
N HIS A 603 18.05 1.77 -1.81
CA HIS A 603 19.10 1.49 -2.77
C HIS A 603 19.51 0.03 -2.74
N SER A 604 19.71 -0.53 -3.93
CA SER A 604 20.47 -1.75 -4.18
C SER A 604 20.93 -1.77 -5.64
N VAL A 605 22.06 -2.42 -5.90
CA VAL A 605 22.41 -2.81 -7.27
C VAL A 605 21.39 -3.80 -7.86
N SER A 606 20.62 -4.51 -7.04
CA SER A 606 19.58 -5.43 -7.50
C SER A 606 18.19 -4.78 -7.49
N ALA A 607 17.67 -4.44 -8.66
CA ALA A 607 16.33 -3.84 -8.81
C ALA A 607 15.18 -4.71 -8.26
N GLY A 608 15.38 -6.02 -8.08
CA GLY A 608 14.38 -6.92 -7.49
C GLY A 608 14.35 -6.91 -5.96
N LEU A 609 15.39 -6.35 -5.32
CA LEU A 609 15.49 -6.18 -3.86
C LEU A 609 15.31 -4.72 -3.41
N ASP A 610 15.32 -3.77 -4.35
CA ASP A 610 15.15 -2.33 -4.12
C ASP A 610 13.69 -1.97 -3.78
N TYR A 611 13.29 -2.26 -2.54
CA TYR A 611 11.94 -2.08 -2.04
C TYR A 611 11.93 -1.76 -0.53
N PRO A 612 11.21 -0.72 -0.07
CA PRO A 612 11.25 -0.27 1.34
C PRO A 612 10.40 -1.09 2.30
N GLY A 613 9.72 -2.14 1.84
CA GLY A 613 8.87 -2.98 2.67
C GLY A 613 9.23 -4.46 2.57
N VAL A 614 8.47 -5.29 3.29
CA VAL A 614 8.65 -6.75 3.23
C VAL A 614 7.33 -7.47 3.50
N GLY A 615 7.20 -8.72 3.06
CA GLY A 615 6.00 -9.51 3.32
C GLY A 615 5.72 -9.71 4.82
N PRO A 616 4.46 -9.62 5.27
CA PRO A 616 4.11 -9.62 6.69
C PRO A 616 4.43 -10.95 7.41
N GLU A 617 4.44 -12.07 6.70
CA GLU A 617 4.81 -13.37 7.29
C GLU A 617 6.31 -13.45 7.61
N LEU A 618 7.17 -12.79 6.83
CA LEU A 618 8.60 -12.65 7.14
C LEU A 618 8.81 -11.74 8.35
N SER A 619 8.07 -10.64 8.44
CA SER A 619 8.03 -9.77 9.62
C SER A 619 7.64 -10.55 10.89
N HIS A 620 6.65 -11.43 10.78
CA HIS A 620 6.25 -12.30 11.88
C HIS A 620 7.34 -13.29 12.28
N TRP A 621 8.02 -13.92 11.32
CA TRP A 621 9.13 -14.84 11.62
C TRP A 621 10.37 -14.14 12.15
N LYS A 622 10.60 -12.86 11.83
CA LYS A 622 11.62 -12.04 12.48
C LYS A 622 11.29 -11.86 13.96
N ASP A 623 10.08 -11.41 14.28
CA ASP A 623 9.68 -11.07 15.65
C ASP A 623 9.53 -12.29 16.57
N THR A 624 9.15 -13.42 16.01
CA THR A 624 9.10 -14.71 16.72
C THR A 624 10.45 -15.43 16.74
N GLU A 625 11.48 -14.83 16.14
CA GLU A 625 12.81 -15.41 15.93
C GLU A 625 12.83 -16.75 15.17
N ARG A 626 11.75 -17.11 14.49
CA ARG A 626 11.69 -18.32 13.65
C ARG A 626 12.64 -18.24 12.47
N ALA A 627 12.83 -17.04 11.90
CA ALA A 627 13.81 -16.79 10.85
C ALA A 627 14.79 -15.69 11.28
N LYS A 628 16.03 -15.80 10.80
CA LYS A 628 17.05 -14.76 10.97
C LYS A 628 17.25 -14.05 9.64
N TYR A 629 17.54 -12.75 9.71
CA TYR A 629 17.72 -11.89 8.56
C TYR A 629 19.06 -11.16 8.69
N ILE A 630 19.83 -11.13 7.60
CA ILE A 630 21.08 -10.40 7.49
C ILE A 630 21.06 -9.55 6.22
N ALA A 631 21.93 -8.56 6.14
CA ALA A 631 22.10 -7.73 4.95
C ALA A 631 23.43 -8.06 4.25
N ALA A 632 23.40 -8.12 2.92
CA ALA A 632 24.61 -8.22 2.09
C ALA A 632 24.75 -6.94 1.26
N THR A 633 25.89 -6.25 1.35
CA THR A 633 26.18 -5.05 0.55
C THR A 633 26.27 -5.39 -0.94
N ASP A 634 26.20 -4.37 -1.81
CA ASP A 634 26.33 -4.55 -3.25
C ASP A 634 27.68 -5.20 -3.62
N ALA A 635 28.75 -4.87 -2.90
CA ALA A 635 30.05 -5.52 -3.04
C ALA A 635 30.00 -7.02 -2.69
N GLN A 636 29.34 -7.38 -1.59
CA GLN A 636 29.16 -8.77 -1.17
C GLN A 636 28.26 -9.56 -2.14
N ALA A 637 27.22 -8.92 -2.69
CA ALA A 637 26.41 -9.50 -3.75
C ALA A 637 27.23 -9.76 -5.01
N PHE A 638 28.15 -8.87 -5.39
CA PHE A 638 29.06 -9.09 -6.52
C PHE A 638 30.04 -10.23 -6.26
N GLU A 639 30.51 -10.42 -5.02
CA GLU A 639 31.28 -11.61 -4.65
C GLU A 639 30.46 -12.89 -4.84
N GLY A 640 29.20 -12.93 -4.37
CA GLY A 640 28.29 -14.04 -4.58
C GLY A 640 28.05 -14.34 -6.06
N PHE A 641 27.86 -13.29 -6.88
CA PHE A 641 27.70 -13.40 -8.33
C PHE A 641 28.95 -14.01 -8.98
N ARG A 642 30.13 -13.49 -8.66
CA ARG A 642 31.42 -13.94 -9.17
C ARG A 642 31.68 -15.40 -8.82
N LEU A 643 31.53 -15.75 -7.54
CA LEU A 643 31.83 -17.09 -7.04
C LEU A 643 30.93 -18.14 -7.68
N MET A 644 29.62 -17.91 -7.75
CA MET A 644 28.71 -18.83 -8.43
C MET A 644 29.07 -19.00 -9.91
N SER A 645 29.39 -17.90 -10.60
CA SER A 645 29.76 -17.92 -12.01
C SER A 645 31.06 -18.69 -12.28
N GLN A 646 32.10 -18.47 -11.47
CA GLN A 646 33.43 -19.04 -11.71
C GLN A 646 33.61 -20.45 -11.13
N LEU A 647 32.90 -20.78 -10.05
CA LEU A 647 33.00 -22.09 -9.40
C LEU A 647 32.01 -23.09 -9.99
N GLU A 648 30.76 -22.69 -10.24
CA GLU A 648 29.70 -23.61 -10.69
C GLU A 648 29.27 -23.39 -12.15
N GLY A 649 29.79 -22.35 -12.83
CA GLY A 649 29.42 -22.07 -14.22
C GLY A 649 27.96 -21.62 -14.38
N ILE A 650 27.36 -21.10 -13.30
CA ILE A 650 25.98 -20.63 -13.28
C ILE A 650 26.03 -19.11 -13.10
N ILE A 651 25.41 -18.35 -14.00
CA ILE A 651 25.28 -16.89 -13.86
C ILE A 651 24.00 -16.59 -13.08
N PRO A 652 24.08 -16.25 -11.78
CA PRO A 652 22.90 -16.03 -10.94
C PRO A 652 22.33 -14.63 -11.17
N ALA A 653 21.03 -14.44 -10.91
CA ALA A 653 20.49 -13.09 -10.78
C ALA A 653 21.15 -12.36 -9.61
N LEU A 654 21.35 -11.04 -9.70
CA LEU A 654 21.92 -10.23 -8.62
C LEU A 654 21.12 -10.36 -7.32
N GLU A 655 19.81 -10.55 -7.40
CA GLU A 655 18.95 -10.86 -6.25
C GLU A 655 19.43 -12.14 -5.56
N SER A 656 19.60 -13.22 -6.32
CA SER A 656 20.02 -14.51 -5.80
C SER A 656 21.45 -14.46 -5.25
N SER A 657 22.31 -13.61 -5.83
CA SER A 657 23.70 -13.44 -5.38
C SER A 657 23.84 -12.98 -3.93
N HIS A 658 22.87 -12.21 -3.42
CA HIS A 658 22.80 -11.87 -2.00
C HIS A 658 22.61 -13.13 -1.14
N GLY A 659 21.64 -13.97 -1.51
CA GLY A 659 21.39 -15.26 -0.85
C GLY A 659 22.58 -16.21 -0.95
N ILE A 660 23.30 -16.20 -2.06
CA ILE A 660 24.52 -16.99 -2.27
C ILE A 660 25.61 -16.56 -1.30
N TRP A 661 25.88 -15.25 -1.21
CA TRP A 661 26.87 -14.72 -0.27
C TRP A 661 26.54 -15.11 1.17
N GLY A 662 25.30 -14.87 1.62
CA GLY A 662 24.89 -15.21 2.99
C GLY A 662 24.93 -16.71 3.28
N ALA A 663 24.63 -17.56 2.29
CA ALA A 663 24.75 -19.00 2.42
C ALA A 663 26.20 -19.47 2.54
N ILE A 664 27.14 -18.86 1.82
CA ILE A 664 28.58 -19.16 1.93
C ILE A 664 29.08 -18.81 3.33
N GLU A 665 28.73 -17.61 3.83
CA GLU A 665 29.11 -17.18 5.18
C GLU A 665 28.53 -18.09 6.26
N LEU A 666 27.25 -18.46 6.15
CA LEU A 666 26.63 -19.43 7.05
C LEU A 666 27.35 -20.79 6.98
N SER A 667 27.63 -21.29 5.77
CA SER A 667 28.24 -22.61 5.57
C SER A 667 29.63 -22.71 6.19
N LYS A 668 30.44 -21.64 6.17
CA LYS A 668 31.76 -21.57 6.83
C LYS A 668 31.69 -21.82 8.34
N THR A 669 30.56 -21.51 8.98
CA THR A 669 30.35 -21.69 10.42
C THR A 669 29.77 -23.07 10.79
N MET A 670 29.44 -23.88 9.79
CA MET A 670 28.75 -25.17 9.92
C MET A 670 29.68 -26.35 9.66
N LYS A 671 29.28 -27.53 10.13
CA LYS A 671 30.05 -28.78 9.97
C LYS A 671 29.90 -29.34 8.56
N LYS A 672 30.92 -30.09 8.12
CA LYS A 672 30.99 -30.66 6.76
C LYS A 672 29.90 -31.67 6.41
N ASP A 673 29.24 -32.25 7.40
CA ASP A 673 28.14 -33.20 7.24
C ASP A 673 26.75 -32.54 7.30
N GLU A 674 26.70 -31.25 7.66
CA GLU A 674 25.48 -30.45 7.59
C GLU A 674 25.18 -30.01 6.14
N ASP A 675 23.93 -29.66 5.88
CA ASP A 675 23.40 -29.36 4.55
C ASP A 675 22.69 -27.99 4.53
N VAL A 676 23.12 -27.09 3.64
CA VAL A 676 22.53 -25.77 3.39
C VAL A 676 21.92 -25.73 2.00
N VAL A 677 20.64 -25.37 1.87
CA VAL A 677 19.98 -25.20 0.56
C VAL A 677 19.78 -23.73 0.24
N ILE A 678 20.29 -23.30 -0.92
CA ILE A 678 20.11 -21.97 -1.47
C ILE A 678 18.92 -21.98 -2.43
N CYS A 679 17.96 -21.08 -2.23
CA CYS A 679 16.96 -20.75 -3.23
C CYS A 679 17.58 -19.89 -4.33
N LEU A 680 18.02 -20.51 -5.44
CA LEU A 680 18.55 -19.79 -6.59
C LEU A 680 17.39 -19.21 -7.41
N SER A 681 16.87 -18.08 -6.93
CA SER A 681 15.56 -17.52 -7.28
C SER A 681 15.36 -17.13 -8.75
N GLY A 682 16.45 -16.96 -9.50
CA GLY A 682 16.43 -16.51 -10.89
C GLY A 682 17.83 -16.47 -11.52
N ARG A 683 17.87 -16.43 -12.85
CA ARG A 683 19.11 -16.36 -13.66
C ARG A 683 19.53 -14.92 -13.97
N GLY A 684 20.83 -14.72 -14.14
CA GLY A 684 21.47 -13.40 -14.26
C GLY A 684 21.56 -12.82 -15.66
N ASP A 685 20.93 -13.40 -16.68
CA ASP A 685 20.98 -12.86 -18.06
C ASP A 685 20.57 -11.38 -18.11
N LYS A 686 19.59 -10.99 -17.29
CA LYS A 686 19.11 -9.60 -17.20
C LYS A 686 20.12 -8.65 -16.56
N ASP A 687 21.04 -9.18 -15.76
CA ASP A 687 21.94 -8.41 -14.91
C ASP A 687 23.33 -8.25 -15.54
N VAL A 688 23.67 -8.99 -16.61
CA VAL A 688 25.03 -8.95 -17.20
C VAL A 688 25.46 -7.54 -17.59
N GLN A 689 24.57 -6.76 -18.22
CA GLN A 689 24.87 -5.37 -18.58
C GLN A 689 25.09 -4.51 -17.33
N GLN A 690 24.21 -4.64 -16.33
CA GLN A 690 24.34 -3.88 -15.09
C GLN A 690 25.61 -4.25 -14.33
N VAL A 691 25.98 -5.53 -14.29
CA VAL A 691 27.25 -5.98 -13.71
C VAL A 691 28.41 -5.35 -14.46
N ALA A 692 28.39 -5.33 -15.80
CA ALA A 692 29.44 -4.68 -16.59
C ALA A 692 29.55 -3.17 -16.31
N ASP A 693 28.43 -2.49 -16.14
CA ASP A 693 28.37 -1.04 -15.88
C ASP A 693 28.86 -0.67 -14.47
N GLU A 694 28.57 -1.51 -13.47
CA GLU A 694 28.90 -1.27 -12.05
C GLU A 694 30.28 -1.81 -11.63
N LEU A 695 30.82 -2.78 -12.38
CA LEU A 695 32.11 -3.41 -12.07
C LEU A 695 33.30 -2.43 -12.01
N PRO A 696 33.38 -1.36 -12.83
CA PRO A 696 34.44 -0.35 -12.68
C PRO A 696 34.48 0.30 -11.29
N THR A 697 33.34 0.38 -10.60
CA THR A 697 33.22 0.98 -9.27
C THR A 697 33.29 -0.06 -8.14
N ILE A 698 32.63 -1.21 -8.30
CA ILE A 698 32.58 -2.26 -7.27
C ILE A 698 33.79 -3.19 -7.35
N GLY A 699 34.25 -3.51 -8.55
CA GLY A 699 35.34 -4.44 -8.83
C GLY A 699 36.63 -4.20 -8.03
N PRO A 700 37.14 -2.95 -7.92
CA PRO A 700 38.30 -2.64 -7.10
C PRO A 700 38.13 -3.00 -5.61
N LYS A 701 36.90 -2.94 -5.07
CA LYS A 701 36.60 -3.26 -3.66
C LYS A 701 36.71 -4.75 -3.35
N ILE A 702 36.50 -5.60 -4.36
CA ILE A 702 36.43 -7.07 -4.21
C ILE A 702 37.51 -7.81 -5.01
N GLY A 703 38.45 -7.06 -5.60
CA GLY A 703 39.51 -7.60 -6.46
C GLY A 703 38.97 -8.33 -7.69
N TRP A 704 37.98 -7.78 -8.38
CA TRP A 704 37.40 -8.35 -9.60
C TRP A 704 37.41 -7.34 -10.75
N ASP A 705 38.20 -7.61 -11.78
CA ASP A 705 38.29 -6.76 -12.97
C ASP A 705 38.05 -7.62 -14.24
N LEU A 706 37.06 -7.23 -15.02
CA LEU A 706 36.71 -7.85 -16.32
C LEU A 706 36.80 -6.84 -17.47
N ARG A 707 37.39 -5.67 -17.25
CA ARG A 707 37.55 -4.67 -18.31
C ARG A 707 38.39 -5.26 -19.44
N PHE A 708 37.83 -5.20 -20.66
CA PHE A 708 38.51 -5.56 -21.90
C PHE A 708 39.35 -4.40 -22.41
#